data_AF-A0A958XLR9-F1
#
_entry.id   AF-A0A958XLR9-F1
#
_cell.length_a   1.000
_cell.length_b   1.000
_cell.length_c   1.000
_cell.angle_alpha   90.00
_cell.angle_beta   90.00
_cell.angle_gamma   90.00
#
_symmetry.space_group_name_H-M   'P 1'
#
loop_
_entity.id
_entity.type
_entity.pdbx_description
1 polymer ?
#
loop_
_entity_poly.entity_id
_entity_poly.type
_entity_poly.pdbx_seq_one_letter_code
_entity_poly.pdbx_strand_id
1 'polypeptide(L)'
;IYRLSPVDAFRLNLVKKIEVLGVTEEQNYNIPTLTFQFAEESPGYGLAIEATLNVYKDGQMRQEKVKLRKNDDLYEKTKNPNYKGLVIDEVNRRDGIVVLTNGDVLALEGDGATDLSREEIFRIQIRETIKAHFRKQKELLPQGIKVLSLFFIDRVANYVAPQALIPRLFDEEYDRLKVQYPFFKGWEPADVRESYFAKVSKANQPDLYEDTSIEESDKTKKEKELEKAAYELIMKGKERLLNLDEKVSFIFAHSALKEGWDNPNVFQICTLNQTVSEAKKRQEIGRGLRLAVDQDGARVQDEAVNVLTVIANESYESYANRLQQDYRESGDTAPPPPTNARRLEAVRNDELFNSLDFRQFWERLCQRTDYRIHVDTEALVQQCIEVLNNQRAFPEPQIVVSKGRFVITEFALRLLEVKTGLAQIEIRITDTEGNTSTSARWYKAGDNIARIAKDDRLKGFQVVEIREAGPHSLVHFGDRGSLRQGESIKFSSEKGQVTDPRSVQEAPTTYPVFDLIGRTANETRLTRGTVMRIFKGLRRDVQEKMFRNPEGFAGVFLGTIRELLADHIATRIEYTLTDDSLEYLPESIFPPTKRFPQKELIEGAPWSLYDQVQIDSDVERRFVENRLNEDAQIICYFKFPNLFKVLMPRIIGNYNPDWGVIRWDGEGKLKLELVRETKGAANPNLLQYPHEKRKIVCAQKHFGALGVRYRPIRGDELGWWEG
;
A
#
# COMPACT_ATOMS: atom_id res chain seq x y z
N ILE A 1 -10.63 21.56 7.83
CA ILE A 1 -10.60 20.24 7.16
C ILE A 1 -9.16 19.71 7.31
N TYR A 2 -8.96 18.55 7.93
CA TYR A 2 -7.66 17.88 8.05
C TYR A 2 -7.54 16.85 6.91
N ARG A 3 -6.40 16.81 6.21
CA ARG A 3 -6.12 15.84 5.15
C ARG A 3 -4.87 15.04 5.55
N LEU A 4 -5.02 13.72 5.60
CA LEU A 4 -3.91 12.77 5.75
C LEU A 4 -3.77 12.03 4.42
N SER A 5 -2.67 12.25 3.69
CA SER A 5 -2.44 11.54 2.42
C SER A 5 -1.89 10.13 2.66
N PRO A 6 -1.94 9.23 1.65
CA PRO A 6 -1.27 7.93 1.72
C PRO A 6 0.24 8.04 2.02
N VAL A 7 0.89 9.09 1.52
CA VAL A 7 2.32 9.36 1.79
C VAL A 7 2.54 9.78 3.24
N ASP A 8 1.63 10.59 3.81
CA ASP A 8 1.73 10.97 5.22
C ASP A 8 1.51 9.77 6.13
N ALA A 9 0.51 8.92 5.82
CA ALA A 9 0.27 7.68 6.55
C ALA A 9 1.48 6.74 6.51
N PHE A 10 2.13 6.63 5.34
CA PHE A 10 3.36 5.88 5.15
C PHE A 10 4.53 6.47 5.94
N ARG A 11 4.79 7.78 5.81
CA ARG A 11 5.91 8.49 6.49
C ARG A 11 5.77 8.51 8.01
N LEU A 12 4.54 8.54 8.50
CA LEU A 12 4.22 8.53 9.93
C LEU A 12 4.09 7.11 10.49
N ASN A 13 4.38 6.07 9.70
CA ASN A 13 4.30 4.65 10.08
C ASN A 13 2.91 4.24 10.63
N LEU A 14 1.85 4.83 10.07
CA LEU A 14 0.47 4.55 10.48
C LEU A 14 -0.12 3.32 9.78
N VAL A 15 0.61 2.74 8.83
CA VAL A 15 0.21 1.61 8.00
C VAL A 15 1.38 0.64 7.79
N LYS A 16 1.07 -0.61 7.44
CA LYS A 16 2.08 -1.59 7.01
C LYS A 16 2.80 -1.13 5.75
N LYS A 17 4.04 -1.57 5.67
CA LYS A 17 4.89 -1.48 4.48
C LYS A 17 4.51 -2.56 3.49
N ILE A 18 4.66 -2.31 2.19
CA ILE A 18 4.38 -3.30 1.15
C ILE A 18 5.70 -3.82 0.59
N GLU A 19 5.84 -5.15 0.56
CA GLU A 19 6.83 -5.85 -0.26
C GLU A 19 6.10 -6.72 -1.29
N VAL A 20 6.73 -6.92 -2.44
CA VAL A 20 6.12 -7.62 -3.57
C VAL A 20 7.00 -8.79 -3.96
N LEU A 21 6.39 -9.97 -4.00
CA LEU A 21 6.94 -11.16 -4.62
C LEU A 21 6.30 -11.33 -5.98
N GLY A 22 7.01 -10.90 -7.02
CA GLY A 22 6.59 -11.15 -8.40
C GLY A 22 6.82 -12.61 -8.78
N VAL A 23 5.78 -13.25 -9.31
CA VAL A 23 5.85 -14.59 -9.91
C VAL A 23 5.67 -14.40 -11.42
N THR A 24 6.78 -14.46 -12.15
CA THR A 24 6.82 -14.47 -13.62
C THR A 24 7.34 -15.81 -14.12
N GLU A 25 6.93 -16.18 -15.34
CA GLU A 25 7.47 -17.31 -16.08
C GLU A 25 8.98 -17.17 -16.41
N GLU A 26 9.65 -16.08 -16.01
CA GLU A 26 11.08 -15.85 -16.23
C GLU A 26 12.00 -16.87 -15.54
N GLN A 27 11.46 -17.74 -14.68
CA GLN A 27 12.19 -18.90 -14.15
C GLN A 27 11.95 -20.22 -14.91
N ASN A 28 11.06 -20.23 -15.92
CA ASN A 28 10.88 -21.33 -16.85
C ASN A 28 11.59 -21.01 -18.17
N TYR A 29 12.93 -21.06 -18.18
CA TYR A 29 13.72 -20.96 -19.40
C TYR A 29 13.52 -22.12 -20.40
N ASN A 30 12.51 -22.99 -20.24
CA ASN A 30 12.35 -24.21 -21.03
C ASN A 30 10.96 -24.46 -21.64
N ILE A 31 10.03 -23.51 -21.63
CA ILE A 31 8.81 -23.67 -22.43
C ILE A 31 8.62 -22.45 -23.33
N PRO A 32 8.95 -22.52 -24.63
CA PRO A 32 8.58 -21.47 -25.55
C PRO A 32 7.06 -21.43 -25.64
N THR A 33 6.45 -20.28 -25.33
CA THR A 33 5.03 -20.01 -25.59
C THR A 33 4.82 -20.04 -27.11
N LEU A 34 4.45 -21.20 -27.64
CA LEU A 34 4.12 -21.42 -29.04
C LEU A 34 2.60 -21.36 -29.16
N THR A 35 2.07 -20.29 -29.76
CA THR A 35 0.63 -20.16 -30.01
C THR A 35 0.32 -20.49 -31.46
N PHE A 36 -0.60 -21.43 -31.71
CA PHE A 36 -0.98 -21.89 -33.04
C PHE A 36 -2.47 -21.63 -33.32
N GLN A 37 -2.76 -21.19 -34.53
CA GLN A 37 -4.10 -20.96 -35.08
C GLN A 37 -4.22 -21.62 -36.46
N PHE A 38 -5.43 -21.91 -36.93
CA PHE A 38 -5.63 -22.33 -38.33
C PHE A 38 -5.48 -21.14 -39.27
N ALA A 39 -4.76 -21.34 -40.38
CA ALA A 39 -4.74 -20.35 -41.44
C ALA A 39 -6.09 -20.34 -42.19
N GLU A 40 -6.63 -19.16 -42.50
CA GLU A 40 -7.83 -19.01 -43.34
C GLU A 40 -7.63 -19.68 -44.71
N GLU A 41 -8.68 -20.37 -45.18
CA GLU A 41 -8.62 -21.30 -46.30
C GLU A 41 -8.00 -20.69 -47.57
N SER A 42 -6.91 -21.31 -48.04
CA SER A 42 -6.43 -21.15 -49.41
C SER A 42 -6.71 -22.46 -50.17
N PRO A 43 -7.27 -22.41 -51.39
CA PRO A 43 -7.61 -23.62 -52.14
C PRO A 43 -6.34 -24.30 -52.65
N GLY A 44 -5.87 -25.31 -51.92
CA GLY A 44 -4.72 -26.12 -52.29
C GLY A 44 -4.44 -27.21 -51.24
N TYR A 45 -4.16 -28.43 -51.69
CA TYR A 45 -3.95 -29.60 -50.85
C TYR A 45 -2.81 -29.41 -49.83
N GLY A 46 -3.17 -29.31 -48.54
CA GLY A 46 -2.27 -29.37 -47.39
C GLY A 46 -2.79 -28.56 -46.19
N LEU A 47 -3.00 -29.20 -45.03
CA LEU A 47 -3.32 -28.48 -43.79
C LEU A 47 -2.13 -27.64 -43.36
N ALA A 48 -2.28 -26.31 -43.44
CA ALA A 48 -1.31 -25.35 -42.93
C ALA A 48 -1.87 -24.67 -41.67
N ILE A 49 -1.01 -24.47 -40.69
CA ILE A 49 -1.30 -23.73 -39.46
C ILE A 49 -0.51 -22.43 -39.46
N GLU A 50 -1.04 -21.40 -38.82
CA GLU A 50 -0.34 -20.14 -38.58
C GLU A 50 0.07 -20.09 -37.11
N ALA A 51 1.35 -19.92 -36.83
CA ALA A 51 1.90 -19.86 -35.49
C ALA A 51 2.50 -18.49 -35.22
N THR A 52 2.26 -17.91 -34.04
CA THR A 52 2.97 -16.69 -33.63
C THR A 52 4.25 -17.12 -32.94
N LEU A 53 5.39 -16.88 -33.58
CA LEU A 53 6.71 -17.36 -33.16
C LEU A 53 7.68 -16.20 -32.98
N ASN A 54 8.67 -16.39 -32.09
CA ASN A 54 9.80 -15.47 -32.00
C ASN A 54 10.82 -15.80 -33.09
N VAL A 55 10.98 -14.89 -34.05
CA VAL A 55 11.88 -15.00 -35.20
C VAL A 55 13.13 -14.16 -34.96
N TYR A 56 14.30 -14.73 -35.27
CA TYR A 56 15.58 -14.03 -35.18
C TYR A 56 15.93 -13.45 -36.55
N LYS A 57 15.88 -12.11 -36.68
CA LYS A 57 16.12 -11.40 -37.94
C LYS A 57 16.94 -10.15 -37.69
N ASP A 58 17.98 -9.93 -38.49
CA ASP A 58 18.89 -8.78 -38.39
C ASP A 58 19.50 -8.56 -36.99
N GLY A 59 19.81 -9.65 -36.27
CA GLY A 59 20.40 -9.58 -34.93
C GLY A 59 19.43 -9.20 -33.82
N GLN A 60 18.13 -9.11 -34.10
CA GLN A 60 17.08 -8.81 -33.13
C GLN A 60 15.98 -9.89 -33.16
N MET A 61 15.38 -10.11 -31.99
CA MET A 61 14.24 -11.04 -31.82
C MET A 61 12.92 -10.28 -31.94
N ARG A 62 12.00 -10.79 -32.76
CA ARG A 62 10.65 -10.21 -32.96
C ARG A 62 9.59 -11.30 -33.06
N GLN A 63 8.38 -11.03 -32.57
CA GLN A 63 7.24 -11.91 -32.78
C GLN A 63 6.65 -11.71 -34.18
N GLU A 64 6.56 -12.78 -34.96
CA GLU A 64 5.95 -12.78 -36.29
C GLU A 64 5.03 -13.99 -36.46
N LYS A 65 4.02 -13.85 -37.32
CA LYS A 65 3.15 -14.95 -37.72
C LYS A 65 3.81 -15.77 -38.83
N VAL A 66 4.02 -17.06 -38.58
CA VAL A 66 4.71 -17.99 -39.48
C VAL A 66 3.75 -19.09 -39.89
N LYS A 67 3.63 -19.33 -41.21
CA LYS A 67 2.86 -20.47 -41.73
C LYS A 67 3.70 -21.75 -41.70
N LEU A 68 3.15 -22.79 -41.07
CA LEU A 68 3.78 -24.09 -40.89
C LEU A 68 2.91 -25.21 -41.47
N ARG A 69 3.57 -26.29 -41.91
CA ARG A 69 2.97 -27.52 -42.43
C ARG A 69 3.63 -28.74 -41.79
N LYS A 70 3.04 -29.92 -42.00
CA LYS A 70 3.68 -31.20 -41.66
C LYS A 70 5.10 -31.27 -42.27
N ASN A 71 6.05 -31.69 -41.45
CA ASN A 71 7.49 -31.78 -41.68
C ASN A 71 8.26 -30.43 -41.73
N ASP A 72 7.64 -29.29 -41.40
CA ASP A 72 8.39 -28.04 -41.26
C ASP A 72 9.20 -28.01 -39.95
N ASP A 73 10.47 -27.66 -40.05
CA ASP A 73 11.36 -27.41 -38.91
C ASP A 73 11.26 -25.94 -38.45
N LEU A 74 10.97 -25.73 -37.16
CA LEU A 74 10.73 -24.39 -36.62
C LEU A 74 12.03 -23.56 -36.53
N TYR A 75 13.19 -24.17 -36.33
CA TYR A 75 14.48 -23.47 -36.37
C TYR A 75 14.80 -23.01 -37.79
N GLU A 76 14.53 -23.82 -38.81
CA GLU A 76 14.79 -23.42 -40.19
C GLU A 76 13.95 -22.21 -40.62
N LYS A 77 12.69 -22.14 -40.17
CA LYS A 77 11.74 -21.06 -40.50
C LYS A 77 12.00 -19.77 -39.74
N THR A 78 12.46 -19.85 -38.49
CA THR A 78 12.57 -18.69 -37.59
C THR A 78 14.01 -18.24 -37.35
N LYS A 79 14.99 -19.09 -37.69
CA LYS A 79 16.42 -18.94 -37.34
C LYS A 79 16.67 -18.74 -35.84
N ASN A 80 15.70 -19.07 -34.99
CA ASN A 80 15.79 -18.95 -33.54
C ASN A 80 16.35 -20.24 -32.93
N PRO A 81 17.56 -20.22 -32.33
CA PRO A 81 18.20 -21.41 -31.76
C PRO A 81 17.34 -22.20 -30.76
N ASN A 82 16.37 -21.56 -30.11
CA ASN A 82 15.47 -22.18 -29.15
C ASN A 82 14.47 -23.17 -29.77
N TYR A 83 14.32 -23.19 -31.09
CA TYR A 83 13.42 -24.12 -31.79
C TYR A 83 14.14 -25.26 -32.51
N LYS A 84 15.45 -25.44 -32.23
CA LYS A 84 16.27 -26.45 -32.89
C LYS A 84 15.82 -27.86 -32.51
N GLY A 85 15.46 -28.66 -33.51
CA GLY A 85 14.97 -30.04 -33.33
C GLY A 85 13.46 -30.15 -33.12
N LEU A 86 12.71 -29.04 -33.22
CA LEU A 86 11.24 -29.04 -33.20
C LEU A 86 10.73 -29.07 -34.65
N VAL A 87 10.18 -30.21 -35.06
CA VAL A 87 9.58 -30.42 -36.40
C VAL A 87 8.12 -30.81 -36.24
N ILE A 88 7.25 -30.28 -37.10
CA ILE A 88 5.83 -30.65 -37.11
C ILE A 88 5.68 -32.09 -37.61
N ASP A 89 5.20 -33.01 -36.78
CA ASP A 89 4.94 -34.40 -37.18
C ASP A 89 3.50 -34.58 -37.69
N GLU A 90 2.50 -34.06 -36.99
CA GLU A 90 1.10 -34.19 -37.38
C GLU A 90 0.28 -32.95 -37.03
N VAL A 91 -0.75 -32.66 -37.83
CA VAL A 91 -1.75 -31.61 -37.56
C VAL A 91 -3.13 -32.23 -37.69
N ASN A 92 -3.88 -32.27 -36.58
CA ASN A 92 -5.22 -32.86 -36.53
C ASN A 92 -6.27 -31.76 -36.32
N ARG A 93 -7.05 -31.50 -37.38
CA ARG A 93 -8.10 -30.47 -37.38
C ARG A 93 -9.37 -30.84 -36.61
N ARG A 94 -9.63 -32.13 -36.43
CA ARG A 94 -10.82 -32.60 -35.71
C ARG A 94 -10.65 -32.45 -34.20
N ASP A 95 -9.46 -32.79 -33.70
CA ASP A 95 -9.14 -32.79 -32.27
C ASP A 95 -8.47 -31.48 -31.82
N GLY A 96 -8.16 -30.58 -32.77
CA GLY A 96 -7.61 -29.26 -32.48
C GLY A 96 -6.19 -29.32 -31.94
N ILE A 97 -5.34 -30.21 -32.45
CA ILE A 97 -3.98 -30.45 -31.93
C ILE A 97 -2.92 -30.50 -33.03
N VAL A 98 -1.68 -30.20 -32.65
CA VAL A 98 -0.45 -30.28 -33.44
C VAL A 98 0.56 -31.13 -32.68
N VAL A 99 1.11 -32.15 -33.32
CA VAL A 99 2.10 -33.06 -32.72
C VAL A 99 3.47 -32.73 -33.29
N LEU A 100 4.47 -32.61 -32.42
CA LEU A 100 5.87 -32.41 -32.78
C LEU A 100 6.63 -33.75 -32.79
N THR A 101 7.73 -33.83 -33.55
CA THR A 101 8.55 -35.05 -33.67
C THR A 101 9.22 -35.50 -32.36
N ASN A 102 9.21 -34.66 -31.33
CA ASN A 102 9.68 -35.00 -29.98
C ASN A 102 8.58 -35.63 -29.09
N GLY A 103 7.35 -35.77 -29.61
CA GLY A 103 6.20 -36.34 -28.89
C GLY A 103 5.29 -35.31 -28.21
N ASP A 104 5.61 -34.02 -28.27
CA ASP A 104 4.78 -32.96 -27.68
C ASP A 104 3.49 -32.75 -28.47
N VAL A 105 2.37 -32.61 -27.76
CA VAL A 105 1.04 -32.36 -28.34
C VAL A 105 0.57 -30.96 -27.92
N LEU A 106 0.39 -30.08 -28.90
CA LEU A 106 0.07 -28.66 -28.73
C LEU A 106 -1.35 -28.39 -29.21
N ALA A 107 -2.22 -27.86 -28.35
CA ALA A 107 -3.59 -27.50 -28.73
C ALA A 107 -3.62 -26.22 -29.58
N LEU A 108 -4.40 -26.23 -30.64
CA LEU A 108 -4.71 -25.08 -31.49
C LEU A 108 -5.74 -24.20 -30.77
N GLU A 109 -5.65 -22.87 -30.90
CA GLU A 109 -6.58 -21.98 -30.21
C GLU A 109 -8.03 -22.18 -30.67
N GLY A 110 -8.75 -22.96 -29.87
CA GLY A 110 -10.18 -22.93 -29.64
C GLY A 110 -10.40 -23.01 -28.13
N ASP A 111 -10.82 -21.89 -27.54
CA ASP A 111 -11.31 -21.69 -26.16
C ASP A 111 -10.68 -22.52 -25.02
N GLY A 112 -9.36 -22.77 -25.07
CA GLY A 112 -8.69 -23.59 -24.06
C GLY A 112 -7.19 -23.75 -24.26
N ALA A 113 -6.44 -22.65 -24.33
CA ALA A 113 -4.99 -22.71 -24.19
C ALA A 113 -4.59 -22.56 -22.70
N THR A 114 -3.75 -23.49 -22.23
CA THR A 114 -2.95 -23.49 -20.99
C THR A 114 -3.61 -23.84 -19.64
N ASP A 115 -3.90 -25.13 -19.39
CA ASP A 115 -4.10 -25.62 -18.02
C ASP A 115 -2.77 -25.92 -17.27
N LEU A 116 -1.69 -26.28 -17.98
CA LEU A 116 -0.41 -26.66 -17.35
C LEU A 116 0.45 -25.48 -16.83
N SER A 117 0.47 -24.32 -17.50
CA SER A 117 1.22 -23.14 -16.99
C SER A 117 0.49 -22.43 -15.86
N ARG A 118 -0.85 -22.39 -15.91
CA ARG A 118 -1.68 -21.80 -14.85
C ARG A 118 -1.61 -22.60 -13.56
N GLU A 119 -1.67 -23.94 -13.64
CA GLU A 119 -1.49 -24.79 -12.45
C GLU A 119 -0.11 -24.56 -11.82
N GLU A 120 0.96 -24.47 -12.61
CA GLU A 120 2.31 -24.27 -12.07
C GLU A 120 2.48 -22.88 -11.46
N ILE A 121 1.94 -21.82 -12.10
CA ILE A 121 1.92 -20.47 -11.52
C ILE A 121 1.15 -20.47 -10.20
N PHE A 122 -0.04 -21.08 -10.15
CA PHE A 122 -0.82 -21.18 -8.92
C PHE A 122 -0.08 -21.98 -7.85
N ARG A 123 0.56 -23.08 -8.21
CA ARG A 123 1.39 -23.89 -7.31
C ARG A 123 2.52 -23.07 -6.71
N ILE A 124 3.24 -22.29 -7.52
CA ILE A 124 4.33 -21.42 -7.04
C ILE A 124 3.78 -20.32 -6.13
N GLN A 125 2.69 -19.64 -6.53
CA GLN A 125 2.08 -18.58 -5.72
C GLN A 125 1.58 -19.12 -4.37
N ILE A 126 0.90 -20.26 -4.36
CA ILE A 126 0.43 -20.94 -3.16
C ILE A 126 1.61 -21.35 -2.28
N ARG A 127 2.62 -22.03 -2.86
CA ARG A 127 3.82 -22.46 -2.14
C ARG A 127 4.54 -21.30 -1.48
N GLU A 128 4.81 -20.22 -2.22
CA GLU A 128 5.52 -19.06 -1.68
C GLU A 128 4.68 -18.29 -0.65
N THR A 129 3.35 -18.27 -0.81
CA THR A 129 2.44 -17.71 0.21
C THR A 129 2.49 -18.52 1.51
N ILE A 130 2.41 -19.85 1.45
CA ILE A 130 2.51 -20.73 2.63
C ILE A 130 3.88 -20.58 3.29
N LYS A 131 4.95 -20.54 2.49
CA LYS A 131 6.32 -20.36 2.98
C LYS A 131 6.52 -19.01 3.66
N ALA A 132 5.99 -17.92 3.09
CA ALA A 132 6.00 -16.59 3.69
C ALA A 132 5.20 -16.57 5.00
N HIS A 133 4.02 -17.21 5.02
CA HIS A 133 3.20 -17.36 6.21
C HIS A 133 3.94 -18.10 7.33
N PHE A 134 4.48 -19.29 7.06
CA PHE A 134 5.17 -20.10 8.08
C PHE A 134 6.39 -19.40 8.66
N ARG A 135 7.18 -18.72 7.81
CA ARG A 135 8.30 -17.91 8.26
C ARG A 135 7.84 -16.77 9.17
N LYS A 136 6.82 -16.01 8.75
CA LYS A 136 6.33 -14.88 9.53
C LYS A 136 5.69 -15.33 10.84
N GLN A 137 4.94 -16.43 10.84
CA GLN A 137 4.36 -16.98 12.07
C GLN A 137 5.46 -17.43 13.03
N LYS A 138 6.51 -18.10 12.55
CA LYS A 138 7.67 -18.48 13.38
C LYS A 138 8.36 -17.26 14.00
N GLU A 139 8.54 -16.20 13.23
CA GLU A 139 9.15 -14.93 13.66
C GLU A 139 8.32 -14.23 14.73
N LEU A 140 6.99 -14.20 14.57
CA LEU A 140 6.09 -13.42 15.42
C LEU A 140 5.46 -14.21 16.57
N LEU A 141 5.63 -15.53 16.62
CA LEU A 141 5.12 -16.37 17.70
C LEU A 141 5.56 -15.91 19.10
N PRO A 142 6.85 -15.51 19.33
CA PRO A 142 7.29 -15.01 20.63
C PRO A 142 6.61 -13.70 21.06
N GLN A 143 6.08 -12.94 20.10
CA GLN A 143 5.40 -11.66 20.34
C GLN A 143 3.88 -11.82 20.53
N GLY A 144 3.36 -13.06 20.50
CA GLY A 144 1.93 -13.32 20.64
C GLY A 144 1.10 -12.80 19.46
N ILE A 145 1.66 -12.70 18.26
CA ILE A 145 0.94 -12.21 17.09
C ILE A 145 0.60 -13.39 16.19
N LYS A 146 -0.69 -13.56 15.91
CA LYS A 146 -1.18 -14.51 14.91
C LYS A 146 -1.04 -13.92 13.51
N VAL A 147 -0.60 -14.74 12.56
CA VAL A 147 -0.45 -14.36 11.15
C VAL A 147 -1.64 -14.90 10.34
N LEU A 148 -2.19 -14.06 9.47
CA LEU A 148 -3.23 -14.43 8.51
C LEU A 148 -2.75 -14.20 7.07
N SER A 149 -3.15 -15.10 6.16
CA SER A 149 -2.96 -14.94 4.72
C SER A 149 -4.28 -14.94 3.99
N LEU A 150 -4.42 -14.03 3.03
CA LEU A 150 -5.61 -13.88 2.21
C LEU A 150 -5.32 -14.27 0.76
N PHE A 151 -6.12 -15.18 0.23
CA PHE A 151 -6.12 -15.59 -1.18
C PHE A 151 -7.32 -14.97 -1.88
N PHE A 152 -7.04 -14.19 -2.93
CA PHE A 152 -8.04 -13.76 -3.90
C PHE A 152 -8.07 -14.74 -5.05
N ILE A 153 -9.12 -15.54 -5.09
CA ILE A 153 -9.32 -16.54 -6.14
C ILE A 153 -9.97 -15.90 -7.38
N ASP A 154 -9.72 -16.50 -8.52
CA ASP A 154 -10.22 -16.09 -9.83
C ASP A 154 -11.66 -16.53 -10.08
N ARG A 155 -11.99 -17.79 -9.76
CA ARG A 155 -13.29 -18.41 -9.99
C ARG A 155 -13.64 -19.30 -8.80
N VAL A 156 -14.89 -19.22 -8.33
CA VAL A 156 -15.35 -20.04 -7.21
C VAL A 156 -15.22 -21.54 -7.53
N ALA A 157 -15.47 -21.93 -8.79
CA ALA A 157 -15.31 -23.30 -9.28
C ALA A 157 -13.93 -23.90 -9.01
N ASN A 158 -12.86 -23.09 -9.06
CA ASN A 158 -11.48 -23.55 -8.80
C ASN A 158 -11.25 -23.95 -7.33
N TYR A 159 -12.22 -23.67 -6.44
CA TYR A 159 -12.17 -24.03 -5.03
C TYR A 159 -13.24 -25.06 -4.60
N VAL A 160 -14.46 -25.01 -5.15
CA VAL A 160 -15.57 -25.88 -4.70
C VAL A 160 -15.90 -27.05 -5.62
N ALA A 161 -15.40 -27.09 -6.85
CA ALA A 161 -15.69 -28.20 -7.77
C ALA A 161 -15.15 -29.54 -7.26
N PRO A 162 -15.75 -30.69 -7.66
CA PRO A 162 -15.13 -32.00 -7.45
C PRO A 162 -13.71 -31.99 -8.03
N GLN A 163 -12.70 -32.28 -7.21
CA GLN A 163 -11.27 -32.17 -7.57
C GLN A 163 -10.79 -30.74 -7.87
N ALA A 164 -11.34 -29.75 -7.16
CA ALA A 164 -10.91 -28.36 -7.25
C ALA A 164 -9.39 -28.17 -7.14
N LEU A 165 -8.85 -27.37 -8.05
CA LEU A 165 -7.41 -27.15 -8.22
C LEU A 165 -6.78 -26.52 -6.97
N ILE A 166 -7.37 -25.43 -6.45
CA ILE A 166 -6.75 -24.62 -5.38
C ILE A 166 -6.60 -25.41 -4.06
N PRO A 167 -7.64 -26.09 -3.52
CA PRO A 167 -7.49 -26.90 -2.32
C PRO A 167 -6.46 -28.01 -2.48
N ARG A 168 -6.44 -28.69 -3.64
CA ARG A 168 -5.47 -29.76 -3.90
C ARG A 168 -4.03 -29.24 -3.85
N LEU A 169 -3.74 -28.16 -4.60
CA LEU A 169 -2.42 -27.53 -4.61
C LEU A 169 -2.01 -27.02 -3.23
N PHE A 170 -2.96 -26.42 -2.49
CA PHE A 170 -2.71 -25.94 -1.13
C PHE A 170 -2.37 -27.09 -0.18
N ASP A 171 -3.18 -28.14 -0.15
CA ASP A 171 -3.01 -29.27 0.76
C ASP A 171 -1.66 -29.98 0.49
N GLU A 172 -1.31 -30.20 -0.79
CA GLU A 172 -0.02 -30.77 -1.22
C GLU A 172 1.19 -29.94 -0.75
N GLU A 173 1.19 -28.63 -0.99
CA GLU A 173 2.32 -27.76 -0.64
C GLU A 173 2.39 -27.46 0.85
N TYR A 174 1.25 -27.39 1.54
CA TYR A 174 1.18 -27.23 2.99
C TYR A 174 1.84 -28.41 3.70
N ASP A 175 1.47 -29.64 3.34
CA ASP A 175 2.03 -30.84 3.95
C ASP A 175 3.52 -31.01 3.66
N ARG A 176 3.95 -30.63 2.45
CA ARG A 176 5.37 -30.61 2.10
C ARG A 176 6.17 -29.64 2.98
N LEU A 177 5.63 -28.45 3.25
CA LEU A 177 6.34 -27.40 3.97
C LEU A 177 6.23 -27.53 5.50
N LYS A 178 5.12 -28.06 6.04
CA LYS A 178 4.84 -28.07 7.49
C LYS A 178 5.87 -28.83 8.31
N VAL A 179 6.55 -29.80 7.68
CA VAL A 179 7.60 -30.62 8.32
C VAL A 179 8.74 -29.76 8.92
N GLN A 180 9.03 -28.60 8.31
CA GLN A 180 10.10 -27.70 8.75
C GLN A 180 9.68 -26.75 9.89
N TYR A 181 8.40 -26.73 10.27
CA TYR A 181 7.84 -25.76 11.21
C TYR A 181 7.07 -26.48 12.34
N PRO A 182 7.67 -26.65 13.53
CA PRO A 182 7.07 -27.41 14.63
C PRO A 182 5.66 -26.98 15.03
N PHE A 183 5.35 -25.67 14.92
CA PHE A 183 4.04 -25.10 15.23
C PHE A 183 2.89 -25.71 14.41
N PHE A 184 3.14 -26.08 13.15
CA PHE A 184 2.12 -26.56 12.21
C PHE A 184 2.10 -28.08 12.03
N LYS A 185 3.06 -28.80 12.63
CA LYS A 185 3.33 -30.23 12.34
C LYS A 185 2.14 -31.16 12.62
N GLY A 186 1.25 -30.78 13.54
CA GLY A 186 0.07 -31.57 13.93
C GLY A 186 -1.26 -31.08 13.36
N TRP A 187 -1.25 -30.13 12.42
CA TRP A 187 -2.45 -29.57 11.84
C TRP A 187 -2.69 -30.14 10.44
N GLU A 188 -3.97 -30.39 10.14
CA GLU A 188 -4.42 -30.81 8.82
C GLU A 188 -4.69 -29.59 7.94
N PRO A 189 -4.37 -29.63 6.63
CA PRO A 189 -4.61 -28.53 5.71
C PRO A 189 -6.07 -28.03 5.72
N ALA A 190 -7.03 -28.93 5.89
CA ALA A 190 -8.45 -28.60 5.95
C ALA A 190 -8.84 -27.79 7.20
N ASP A 191 -8.12 -27.94 8.32
CA ASP A 191 -8.41 -27.22 9.57
C ASP A 191 -7.91 -25.77 9.55
N VAL A 192 -6.95 -25.47 8.67
CA VAL A 192 -6.26 -24.16 8.65
C VAL A 192 -6.78 -23.23 7.57
N ARG A 193 -7.59 -23.74 6.64
CA ARG A 193 -8.19 -22.98 5.54
C ARG A 193 -9.70 -22.82 5.69
N GLU A 194 -10.19 -21.60 5.48
CA GLU A 194 -11.62 -21.31 5.45
C GLU A 194 -11.96 -20.50 4.20
N SER A 195 -13.14 -20.74 3.63
CA SER A 195 -13.62 -20.06 2.42
C SER A 195 -14.91 -19.31 2.69
N TYR A 196 -15.02 -18.13 2.07
CA TYR A 196 -16.15 -17.22 2.27
C TYR A 196 -16.76 -16.85 0.92
N PHE A 197 -17.59 -17.76 0.39
CA PHE A 197 -18.26 -17.60 -0.90
C PHE A 197 -19.77 -17.41 -0.74
N ALA A 198 -20.38 -16.76 -1.73
CA ALA A 198 -21.83 -16.65 -1.88
C ALA A 198 -22.45 -18.05 -2.03
N LYS A 199 -23.36 -18.42 -1.11
CA LYS A 199 -24.05 -19.73 -1.09
C LYS A 199 -25.53 -19.59 -1.37
N VAL A 200 -26.05 -20.40 -2.28
CA VAL A 200 -27.48 -20.64 -2.48
C VAL A 200 -27.84 -21.99 -1.87
N SER A 201 -28.51 -21.98 -0.73
CA SER A 201 -29.05 -23.20 -0.10
C SER A 201 -30.49 -23.43 -0.56
N LYS A 202 -30.77 -24.63 -1.07
CA LYS A 202 -32.13 -25.13 -1.35
C LYS A 202 -32.42 -26.30 -0.42
N ALA A 203 -33.64 -26.40 0.10
CA ALA A 203 -34.04 -27.52 0.94
C ALA A 203 -33.82 -28.85 0.19
N ASN A 204 -33.10 -29.79 0.83
CA ASN A 204 -32.72 -31.10 0.30
C ASN A 204 -31.84 -31.10 -0.97
N GLN A 205 -31.04 -30.05 -1.22
CA GLN A 205 -30.00 -30.05 -2.26
C GLN A 205 -28.66 -29.54 -1.70
N PRO A 206 -27.51 -30.01 -2.22
CA PRO A 206 -26.20 -29.49 -1.84
C PRO A 206 -26.08 -27.99 -2.16
N ASP A 207 -25.32 -27.26 -1.35
CA ASP A 207 -25.05 -25.83 -1.52
C ASP A 207 -24.53 -25.56 -2.94
N LEU A 208 -25.19 -24.66 -3.66
CA LEU A 208 -24.74 -24.15 -4.96
C LEU A 208 -24.01 -22.83 -4.74
N TYR A 209 -22.80 -22.72 -5.29
CA TYR A 209 -21.95 -21.53 -5.18
C TYR A 209 -22.00 -20.74 -6.50
N GLU A 210 -22.28 -19.44 -6.44
CA GLU A 210 -22.37 -18.55 -7.61
C GLU A 210 -21.13 -17.64 -7.71
N ASP A 211 -20.60 -17.50 -8.92
CA ASP A 211 -19.50 -16.57 -9.24
C ASP A 211 -20.08 -15.15 -9.38
N THR A 212 -19.69 -14.24 -8.49
CA THR A 212 -20.24 -12.87 -8.41
C THR A 212 -19.24 -11.80 -8.89
N SER A 213 -18.25 -12.18 -9.70
CA SER A 213 -17.10 -11.34 -10.08
C SER A 213 -17.40 -10.18 -11.05
N ILE A 214 -18.68 -9.89 -11.30
CA ILE A 214 -19.18 -8.88 -12.23
C ILE A 214 -19.04 -7.45 -11.63
N GLU A 215 -18.96 -6.41 -12.46
CA GLU A 215 -19.02 -5.01 -12.01
C GLU A 215 -20.31 -4.72 -11.23
N GLU A 216 -20.22 -3.86 -10.20
CA GLU A 216 -21.35 -3.59 -9.28
C GLU A 216 -22.58 -2.97 -9.98
N SER A 217 -22.36 -2.35 -11.14
CA SER A 217 -23.38 -1.85 -12.07
C SER A 217 -24.22 -2.96 -12.70
N ASP A 218 -23.63 -4.12 -12.95
CA ASP A 218 -24.24 -5.20 -13.73
C ASP A 218 -24.71 -6.39 -12.86
N LYS A 219 -24.46 -6.34 -11.54
CA LYS A 219 -24.93 -7.37 -10.60
C LYS A 219 -26.43 -7.33 -10.39
N THR A 220 -27.06 -8.50 -10.51
CA THR A 220 -28.46 -8.70 -10.14
C THR A 220 -28.69 -8.51 -8.64
N LYS A 221 -29.93 -8.21 -8.25
CA LYS A 221 -30.31 -8.04 -6.84
C LYS A 221 -30.00 -9.30 -6.00
N LYS A 222 -30.16 -10.48 -6.59
CA LYS A 222 -29.87 -11.78 -5.97
C LYS A 222 -28.37 -11.96 -5.69
N GLU A 223 -27.50 -11.62 -6.64
CA GLU A 223 -26.04 -11.70 -6.45
C GLU A 223 -25.56 -10.72 -5.37
N LYS A 224 -26.13 -9.51 -5.31
CA LYS A 224 -25.80 -8.53 -4.25
C LYS A 224 -26.17 -9.02 -2.84
N GLU A 225 -27.30 -9.72 -2.71
CA GLU A 225 -27.77 -10.33 -1.45
C GLU A 225 -26.89 -11.51 -1.02
N LEU A 226 -26.49 -12.37 -1.96
CA LEU A 226 -25.61 -13.51 -1.69
C LEU A 226 -24.20 -13.08 -1.26
N GLU A 227 -23.64 -12.04 -1.89
CA GLU A 227 -22.38 -11.43 -1.43
C GLU A 227 -22.49 -10.83 -0.04
N LYS A 228 -23.64 -10.21 0.29
CA LYS A 228 -23.88 -9.65 1.62
C LYS A 228 -23.92 -10.76 2.67
N ALA A 229 -24.55 -11.89 2.37
CA ALA A 229 -24.59 -13.04 3.27
C ALA A 229 -23.20 -13.66 3.51
N ALA A 230 -22.40 -13.83 2.45
CA ALA A 230 -21.02 -14.29 2.56
C ALA A 230 -20.15 -13.31 3.38
N TYR A 231 -20.37 -12.01 3.22
CA TYR A 231 -19.72 -10.97 4.00
C TYR A 231 -20.11 -10.99 5.49
N GLU A 232 -21.39 -11.19 5.80
CA GLU A 232 -21.86 -11.27 7.20
C GLU A 232 -21.25 -12.49 7.93
N LEU A 233 -21.03 -13.60 7.23
CA LEU A 233 -20.38 -14.79 7.78
C LEU A 233 -18.94 -14.50 8.22
N ILE A 234 -18.16 -13.80 7.39
CA ILE A 234 -16.77 -13.46 7.74
C ILE A 234 -16.68 -12.38 8.83
N MET A 235 -17.65 -11.45 8.89
CA MET A 235 -17.72 -10.43 9.94
C MET A 235 -17.98 -11.01 11.33
N LYS A 236 -18.84 -12.03 11.43
CA LYS A 236 -19.17 -12.69 12.71
C LYS A 236 -17.97 -13.44 13.31
N GLY A 237 -17.04 -13.90 12.48
CA GLY A 237 -15.89 -14.70 12.91
C GLY A 237 -14.56 -13.94 13.04
N LYS A 238 -14.53 -12.63 12.78
CA LYS A 238 -13.28 -11.89 12.58
C LYS A 238 -12.36 -11.82 13.81
N GLU A 239 -12.92 -11.73 15.01
CA GLU A 239 -12.14 -11.59 16.26
C GLU A 239 -11.51 -12.93 16.66
N ARG A 240 -12.23 -14.02 16.42
CA ARG A 240 -11.74 -15.40 16.56
C ARG A 240 -10.45 -15.65 15.77
N LEU A 241 -10.34 -15.07 14.56
CA LEU A 241 -9.17 -15.24 13.70
C LEU A 241 -7.88 -14.64 14.26
N LEU A 242 -7.96 -13.78 15.29
CA LEU A 242 -6.79 -13.18 15.94
C LEU A 242 -6.21 -14.06 17.05
N ASN A 243 -6.97 -15.05 17.53
CA ASN A 243 -6.55 -15.95 18.61
C ASN A 243 -5.61 -17.03 18.08
N LEU A 244 -4.47 -17.25 18.77
CA LEU A 244 -3.49 -18.29 18.46
C LEU A 244 -4.03 -19.73 18.57
N ASP A 245 -5.06 -19.97 19.38
CA ASP A 245 -5.71 -21.28 19.53
C ASP A 245 -6.61 -21.64 18.34
N GLU A 246 -7.02 -20.64 17.55
CA GLU A 246 -7.77 -20.85 16.32
C GLU A 246 -6.81 -21.34 15.22
N LYS A 247 -7.12 -22.47 14.58
CA LYS A 247 -6.28 -23.04 13.53
C LYS A 247 -6.41 -22.29 12.20
N VAL A 248 -7.60 -21.75 11.91
CA VAL A 248 -7.86 -21.05 10.66
C VAL A 248 -6.94 -19.84 10.54
N SER A 249 -6.10 -19.88 9.50
CA SER A 249 -5.06 -18.89 9.23
C SER A 249 -4.97 -18.51 7.74
N PHE A 250 -5.57 -19.30 6.85
CA PHE A 250 -5.61 -19.07 5.40
C PHE A 250 -7.05 -18.84 4.94
N ILE A 251 -7.31 -17.68 4.36
CA ILE A 251 -8.66 -17.22 4.03
C ILE A 251 -8.78 -17.13 2.52
N PHE A 252 -9.81 -17.78 1.95
CA PHE A 252 -10.08 -17.76 0.52
C PHE A 252 -11.32 -16.92 0.22
N ALA A 253 -11.14 -15.88 -0.59
CA ALA A 253 -12.19 -14.95 -1.00
C ALA A 253 -12.20 -14.78 -2.52
N HIS A 254 -13.39 -14.61 -3.09
CA HIS A 254 -13.60 -14.48 -4.54
C HIS A 254 -13.89 -13.03 -4.98
N SER A 255 -14.64 -12.27 -4.17
CA SER A 255 -14.81 -10.83 -4.37
C SER A 255 -13.99 -10.03 -3.35
N ALA A 256 -13.57 -8.82 -3.73
CA ALA A 256 -13.01 -7.84 -2.80
C ALA A 256 -14.00 -7.72 -1.63
N LEU A 257 -13.57 -8.14 -0.45
CA LEU A 257 -14.40 -8.15 0.75
C LEU A 257 -15.04 -6.76 0.90
N LYS A 258 -16.34 -6.63 1.17
CA LYS A 258 -17.01 -5.31 1.19
C LYS A 258 -16.43 -4.38 2.27
N GLU A 259 -16.77 -3.09 2.23
CA GLU A 259 -16.39 -2.11 3.27
C GLU A 259 -16.66 -2.69 4.68
N GLY A 260 -15.62 -2.78 5.53
CA GLY A 260 -15.73 -3.28 6.91
C GLY A 260 -15.01 -4.61 7.21
N TRP A 261 -14.59 -5.39 6.20
CA TRP A 261 -13.56 -6.42 6.41
C TRP A 261 -12.18 -5.80 6.39
N ASP A 262 -11.56 -5.75 7.56
CA ASP A 262 -10.25 -5.17 7.77
C ASP A 262 -9.61 -5.78 9.02
N ASN A 263 -8.87 -6.87 8.80
CA ASN A 263 -8.17 -7.59 9.86
C ASN A 263 -6.71 -7.12 9.94
N PRO A 264 -6.26 -6.58 11.10
CA PRO A 264 -4.92 -6.04 11.26
C PRO A 264 -3.80 -7.08 11.12
N ASN A 265 -4.10 -8.37 11.24
CA ASN A 265 -3.10 -9.43 11.25
C ASN A 265 -2.94 -10.15 9.91
N VAL A 266 -3.48 -9.57 8.82
CA VAL A 266 -3.16 -10.00 7.46
C VAL A 266 -1.76 -9.54 7.10
N PHE A 267 -0.86 -10.49 6.83
CA PHE A 267 0.53 -10.23 6.42
C PHE A 267 0.84 -10.71 5.02
N GLN A 268 0.03 -11.61 4.44
CA GLN A 268 0.18 -12.02 3.04
C GLN A 268 -1.12 -11.82 2.27
N ILE A 269 -1.01 -11.25 1.08
CA ILE A 269 -2.09 -11.22 0.09
C ILE A 269 -1.58 -11.91 -1.17
N CYS A 270 -2.24 -13.00 -1.55
CA CYS A 270 -1.96 -13.74 -2.77
C CYS A 270 -3.08 -13.47 -3.78
N THR A 271 -2.72 -12.89 -4.92
CA THR A 271 -3.67 -12.66 -6.01
C THR A 271 -3.51 -13.75 -7.06
N LEU A 272 -4.39 -14.76 -7.03
CA LEU A 272 -4.47 -15.80 -8.08
C LEU A 272 -5.25 -15.30 -9.31
N ASN A 273 -5.93 -14.16 -9.19
CA ASN A 273 -6.76 -13.60 -10.24
C ASN A 273 -5.95 -12.81 -11.30
N GLN A 274 -6.17 -13.13 -12.57
CA GLN A 274 -5.50 -12.52 -13.73
C GLN A 274 -6.27 -11.33 -14.32
N THR A 275 -7.58 -11.20 -14.07
CA THR A 275 -8.50 -10.41 -14.92
C THR A 275 -9.20 -9.25 -14.19
N VAL A 276 -8.77 -8.90 -12.99
CA VAL A 276 -9.42 -7.84 -12.19
C VAL A 276 -9.02 -6.45 -12.67
N SER A 277 -10.01 -5.54 -12.75
CA SER A 277 -9.77 -4.11 -12.97
C SER A 277 -8.83 -3.52 -11.91
N GLU A 278 -7.99 -2.58 -12.33
CA GLU A 278 -6.87 -2.03 -11.55
C GLU A 278 -7.33 -1.36 -10.25
N ALA A 279 -8.47 -0.67 -10.29
CA ALA A 279 -9.10 -0.05 -9.13
C ALA A 279 -9.48 -1.07 -8.02
N LYS A 280 -9.84 -2.29 -8.38
CA LYS A 280 -10.26 -3.33 -7.42
C LYS A 280 -9.05 -3.98 -6.73
N LYS A 281 -7.94 -4.20 -7.44
CA LYS A 281 -6.66 -4.66 -6.84
C LYS A 281 -6.17 -3.71 -5.75
N ARG A 282 -6.22 -2.40 -5.99
CA ARG A 282 -5.84 -1.38 -4.99
C ARG A 282 -6.68 -1.48 -3.71
N GLN A 283 -8.00 -1.65 -3.84
CA GLN A 283 -8.89 -1.80 -2.69
C GLN A 283 -8.64 -3.10 -1.91
N GLU A 284 -8.27 -4.18 -2.60
CA GLU A 284 -7.93 -5.47 -1.98
C GLU A 284 -6.66 -5.36 -1.12
N ILE A 285 -5.61 -4.72 -1.64
CA ILE A 285 -4.34 -4.51 -0.93
C ILE A 285 -4.52 -3.57 0.27
N GLY A 286 -5.33 -2.51 0.10
CA GLY A 286 -5.59 -1.52 1.16
C GLY A 286 -6.12 -2.13 2.46
N ARG A 287 -6.73 -3.32 2.40
CA ARG A 287 -7.30 -4.06 3.54
C ARG A 287 -6.26 -4.81 4.37
N GLY A 288 -5.04 -5.00 3.84
CA GLY A 288 -3.91 -5.58 4.58
C GLY A 288 -3.03 -4.55 5.28
N LEU A 289 -3.27 -3.25 5.07
CA LEU A 289 -2.36 -2.18 5.48
C LEU A 289 -2.49 -1.74 6.94
N ARG A 290 -3.46 -2.24 7.71
CA ARG A 290 -3.55 -1.89 9.13
C ARG A 290 -2.40 -2.46 9.94
N LEU A 291 -1.92 -1.72 10.95
CA LEU A 291 -0.92 -2.23 11.90
C LEU A 291 -1.47 -3.43 12.68
N ALA A 292 -0.64 -4.46 12.83
CA ALA A 292 -0.96 -5.71 13.51
C ALA A 292 -1.24 -5.50 15.00
N VAL A 293 -1.96 -6.46 15.59
CA VAL A 293 -2.22 -6.51 17.03
C VAL A 293 -1.69 -7.81 17.64
N ASP A 294 -1.26 -7.74 18.89
CA ASP A 294 -0.92 -8.91 19.71
C ASP A 294 -2.18 -9.55 20.33
N GLN A 295 -2.00 -10.58 21.16
CA GLN A 295 -3.11 -11.26 21.85
C GLN A 295 -3.87 -10.36 22.83
N ASP A 296 -3.26 -9.27 23.32
CA ASP A 296 -3.92 -8.29 24.20
C ASP A 296 -4.72 -7.24 23.40
N GLY A 297 -4.69 -7.32 22.07
CA GLY A 297 -5.31 -6.36 21.16
C GLY A 297 -4.54 -5.04 21.04
N ALA A 298 -3.32 -4.96 21.58
CA ALA A 298 -2.48 -3.78 21.48
C ALA A 298 -1.83 -3.71 20.10
N ARG A 299 -1.82 -2.52 19.49
CA ARG A 299 -1.22 -2.31 18.17
C ARG A 299 0.30 -2.35 18.27
N VAL A 300 0.92 -3.23 17.49
CA VAL A 300 2.36 -3.33 17.36
C VAL A 300 2.83 -2.23 16.43
N GLN A 301 3.72 -1.36 16.93
CA GLN A 301 4.24 -0.20 16.18
C GLN A 301 5.56 -0.49 15.45
N ASP A 302 6.09 -1.71 15.59
CA ASP A 302 7.35 -2.09 14.94
C ASP A 302 7.17 -2.19 13.42
N GLU A 303 7.93 -1.39 12.68
CA GLU A 303 7.95 -1.39 11.22
C GLU A 303 8.45 -2.71 10.63
N ALA A 304 9.34 -3.43 11.32
CA ALA A 304 9.87 -4.71 10.85
C ALA A 304 8.81 -5.83 10.93
N VAL A 305 7.89 -5.72 11.91
CA VAL A 305 6.73 -6.58 12.02
C VAL A 305 5.72 -6.24 10.92
N ASN A 306 5.39 -4.94 10.79
CA ASN A 306 4.30 -4.43 9.95
C ASN A 306 4.65 -4.36 8.45
N VAL A 307 4.85 -5.54 7.86
CA VAL A 307 5.15 -5.73 6.44
C VAL A 307 4.10 -6.63 5.82
N LEU A 308 3.44 -6.14 4.79
CA LEU A 308 2.50 -6.86 3.94
C LEU A 308 3.23 -7.39 2.71
N THR A 309 3.34 -8.71 2.60
CA THR A 309 3.86 -9.39 1.41
C THR A 309 2.73 -9.59 0.41
N VAL A 310 2.85 -8.98 -0.76
CA VAL A 310 1.93 -9.23 -1.89
C VAL A 310 2.57 -10.20 -2.87
N ILE A 311 1.93 -11.34 -3.08
CA ILE A 311 2.34 -12.35 -4.05
C ILE A 311 1.53 -12.11 -5.33
N ALA A 312 2.17 -11.51 -6.32
CA ALA A 312 1.54 -11.06 -7.56
C ALA A 312 1.85 -11.99 -8.73
N ASN A 313 0.89 -12.17 -9.64
CA ASN A 313 1.06 -12.91 -10.89
C ASN A 313 1.61 -12.02 -12.00
N GLU A 314 2.71 -11.33 -11.71
CA GLU A 314 3.43 -10.46 -12.65
C GLU A 314 4.83 -10.17 -12.11
N SER A 315 5.67 -9.49 -12.91
CA SER A 315 7.01 -9.09 -12.44
C SER A 315 6.89 -8.05 -11.33
N TYR A 316 7.88 -8.06 -10.43
CA TYR A 316 8.01 -7.03 -9.41
C TYR A 316 8.00 -5.62 -10.03
N GLU A 317 8.74 -5.41 -11.12
CA GLU A 317 8.86 -4.11 -11.78
C GLU A 317 7.53 -3.65 -12.37
N SER A 318 6.80 -4.55 -13.04
CA SER A 318 5.46 -4.29 -13.56
C SER A 318 4.50 -3.90 -12.44
N TYR A 319 4.47 -4.68 -11.37
CA TYR A 319 3.56 -4.42 -10.25
C TYR A 319 3.88 -3.08 -9.57
N ALA A 320 5.16 -2.83 -9.27
CA ALA A 320 5.59 -1.62 -8.59
C ALA A 320 5.30 -0.37 -9.44
N ASN A 321 5.62 -0.40 -10.73
CA ASN A 321 5.36 0.73 -11.63
C ASN A 321 3.86 1.03 -11.75
N ARG A 322 3.02 0.00 -11.88
CA ARG A 322 1.57 0.15 -11.95
C ARG A 322 0.98 0.72 -10.67
N LEU A 323 1.35 0.17 -9.51
CA LEU A 323 0.89 0.68 -8.22
C LEU A 323 1.26 2.17 -8.04
N GLN A 324 2.45 2.56 -8.48
CA GLN A 324 2.92 3.95 -8.43
C GLN A 324 2.15 4.86 -9.38
N GLN A 325 1.79 4.38 -10.57
CA GLN A 325 0.99 5.10 -11.54
C GLN A 325 -0.44 5.34 -11.02
N ASP A 326 -1.07 4.34 -10.41
CA ASP A 326 -2.41 4.46 -9.84
C ASP A 326 -2.51 5.59 -8.80
N TYR A 327 -1.46 5.77 -7.98
CA TYR A 327 -1.40 6.89 -7.02
C TYR A 327 -1.38 8.24 -7.74
N ARG A 328 -0.59 8.37 -8.81
CA ARG A 328 -0.47 9.62 -9.59
C ARG A 328 -1.76 9.96 -10.32
N GLU A 329 -2.43 8.97 -10.91
CA GLU A 329 -3.70 9.15 -11.64
C GLU A 329 -4.86 9.53 -10.71
N SER A 330 -4.82 9.08 -9.46
CA SER A 330 -5.80 9.47 -8.43
C SER A 330 -5.60 10.89 -7.90
N GLY A 331 -4.58 11.62 -8.37
CA GLY A 331 -4.24 12.97 -7.89
C GLY A 331 -3.56 12.99 -6.51
N ASP A 332 -3.06 11.85 -6.03
CA ASP A 332 -2.29 11.74 -4.80
C ASP A 332 -0.79 11.69 -5.11
N THR A 333 0.04 12.12 -4.16
CA THR A 333 1.49 11.88 -4.23
C THR A 333 1.73 10.38 -4.02
N ALA A 334 2.56 9.73 -4.83
CA ALA A 334 2.84 8.31 -4.67
C ALA A 334 3.86 8.08 -3.52
N PRO A 335 3.64 7.08 -2.63
CA PRO A 335 4.65 6.66 -1.66
C PRO A 335 5.85 6.01 -2.38
N PRO A 336 6.99 5.78 -1.71
CA PRO A 336 8.10 5.03 -2.29
C PRO A 336 7.65 3.68 -2.89
N PRO A 337 8.30 3.19 -3.96
CA PRO A 337 7.94 1.91 -4.57
C PRO A 337 8.04 0.77 -3.55
N PRO A 338 7.13 -0.22 -3.60
CA PRO A 338 7.24 -1.42 -2.77
C PRO A 338 8.57 -2.12 -3.09
N THR A 339 9.15 -2.85 -2.15
CA THR A 339 10.44 -3.54 -2.39
C THR A 339 10.24 -4.99 -2.81
N ASN A 340 11.23 -5.53 -3.53
CA ASN A 340 11.22 -6.90 -4.00
C ASN A 340 11.50 -7.87 -2.84
N ALA A 341 10.54 -8.74 -2.54
CA ALA A 341 10.63 -9.74 -1.47
C ALA A 341 11.72 -10.82 -1.70
N ARG A 342 12.29 -10.87 -2.92
CA ARG A 342 13.44 -11.73 -3.26
C ARG A 342 14.81 -11.11 -2.91
N ARG A 343 14.88 -9.86 -2.45
CA ARG A 343 16.15 -9.24 -2.03
C ARG A 343 16.78 -10.05 -0.89
N LEU A 344 18.12 -10.09 -0.92
CA LEU A 344 18.98 -10.97 -0.12
C LEU A 344 18.72 -10.79 1.39
N GLU A 345 18.79 -11.90 2.12
CA GLU A 345 18.91 -11.88 3.57
C GLU A 345 20.30 -11.36 3.92
N ALA A 346 20.37 -10.36 4.80
CA ALA A 346 21.65 -9.96 5.39
C ALA A 346 22.05 -11.00 6.42
N VAL A 347 23.26 -11.52 6.30
CA VAL A 347 23.85 -12.51 7.20
C VAL A 347 24.78 -11.80 8.17
N ARG A 348 24.63 -12.10 9.46
CA ARG A 348 25.46 -11.54 10.52
C ARG A 348 26.87 -12.13 10.47
N ASN A 349 27.87 -11.28 10.66
CA ASN A 349 29.24 -11.72 10.92
C ASN A 349 29.37 -12.13 12.40
N ASP A 350 29.33 -13.44 12.65
CA ASP A 350 29.41 -13.98 14.02
C ASP A 350 30.77 -13.77 14.69
N GLU A 351 31.86 -13.59 13.93
CA GLU A 351 33.18 -13.28 14.52
C GLU A 351 33.17 -11.88 15.14
N LEU A 352 32.62 -10.89 14.43
CA LEU A 352 32.45 -9.52 14.95
C LEU A 352 31.43 -9.48 16.09
N PHE A 353 30.30 -10.15 15.94
CA PHE A 353 29.26 -10.20 16.99
C PHE A 353 29.77 -10.82 18.29
N ASN A 354 30.64 -11.84 18.20
CA ASN A 354 31.24 -12.48 19.37
C ASN A 354 32.52 -11.80 19.86
N SER A 355 33.00 -10.77 19.17
CA SER A 355 34.19 -10.02 19.58
C SER A 355 34.00 -9.33 20.92
N LEU A 356 35.09 -9.21 21.68
CA LEU A 356 35.08 -8.51 22.97
C LEU A 356 34.68 -7.04 22.80
N ASP A 357 35.15 -6.41 21.72
CA ASP A 357 34.89 -5.01 21.42
C ASP A 357 33.40 -4.74 21.19
N PHE A 358 32.75 -5.55 20.35
CA PHE A 358 31.31 -5.41 20.13
C PHE A 358 30.51 -5.64 21.41
N ARG A 359 30.83 -6.69 22.18
CA ARG A 359 30.08 -7.02 23.41
C ARG A 359 30.21 -5.92 24.46
N GLN A 360 31.41 -5.39 24.68
CA GLN A 360 31.63 -4.30 25.64
C GLN A 360 30.93 -3.01 25.21
N PHE A 361 30.99 -2.68 23.92
CA PHE A 361 30.28 -1.51 23.40
C PHE A 361 28.77 -1.68 23.52
N TRP A 362 28.24 -2.85 23.17
CA TRP A 362 26.82 -3.15 23.26
C TRP A 362 26.31 -3.15 24.70
N GLU A 363 27.07 -3.73 25.64
CA GLU A 363 26.76 -3.69 27.07
C GLU A 363 26.69 -2.25 27.59
N ARG A 364 27.64 -1.40 27.19
CA ARG A 364 27.63 0.03 27.54
C ARG A 364 26.42 0.75 26.94
N LEU A 365 26.07 0.49 25.68
CA LEU A 365 24.86 1.04 25.05
C LEU A 365 23.57 0.57 25.73
N CYS A 366 23.58 -0.62 26.34
CA CYS A 366 22.44 -1.17 27.07
C CYS A 366 22.41 -0.75 28.54
N GLN A 367 23.41 -0.05 29.07
CA GLN A 367 23.38 0.41 30.45
C GLN A 367 22.20 1.37 30.64
N ARG A 368 21.36 1.09 31.64
CA ARG A 368 20.17 1.90 31.87
C ARG A 368 20.58 3.25 32.45
N THR A 369 19.85 4.28 32.02
CA THR A 369 20.03 5.65 32.50
C THR A 369 18.74 6.17 33.07
N ASP A 370 18.81 6.72 34.28
CA ASP A 370 17.76 7.57 34.80
C ASP A 370 17.96 9.01 34.33
N TYR A 371 16.87 9.78 34.30
CA TYR A 371 16.93 11.19 33.98
C TYR A 371 16.28 12.05 35.05
N ARG A 372 16.87 13.23 35.28
CA ARG A 372 16.28 14.31 36.06
C ARG A 372 15.93 15.46 35.15
N ILE A 373 14.72 15.98 35.33
CA ILE A 373 14.21 17.10 34.53
C ILE A 373 14.15 18.32 35.44
N HIS A 374 14.86 19.38 35.06
CA HIS A 374 14.74 20.68 35.72
C HIS A 374 13.92 21.65 34.85
N VAL A 375 12.75 22.05 35.34
CA VAL A 375 11.89 23.07 34.69
C VAL A 375 11.95 24.36 35.48
N ASP A 376 12.50 25.39 34.86
CA ASP A 376 12.41 26.77 35.33
C ASP A 376 11.01 27.27 35.00
N THR A 377 10.16 27.26 36.03
CA THR A 377 8.75 27.60 35.87
C THR A 377 8.56 29.06 35.50
N GLU A 378 9.40 29.97 36.00
CA GLU A 378 9.27 31.40 35.71
C GLU A 378 9.64 31.68 34.25
N ALA A 379 10.79 31.16 33.81
CA ALA A 379 11.21 31.30 32.42
C ALA A 379 10.20 30.69 31.44
N LEU A 380 9.69 29.48 31.75
CA LEU A 380 8.68 28.83 30.91
C LEU A 380 7.41 29.67 30.80
N VAL A 381 6.90 30.19 31.94
CA VAL A 381 5.68 31.02 31.95
C VAL A 381 5.87 32.26 31.09
N GLN A 382 7.00 32.98 31.24
CA GLN A 382 7.28 34.18 30.45
C GLN A 382 7.38 33.88 28.95
N GLN A 383 8.10 32.82 28.56
CA GLN A 383 8.21 32.40 27.16
C GLN A 383 6.85 32.03 26.56
N CYS A 384 6.01 31.29 27.32
CA CYS A 384 4.66 30.95 26.86
C CYS A 384 3.82 32.21 26.61
N ILE A 385 3.86 33.16 27.55
CA ILE A 385 3.13 34.43 27.44
C ILE A 385 3.60 35.21 26.20
N GLU A 386 4.92 35.34 26.02
CA GLU A 386 5.50 36.07 24.89
C GLU A 386 5.07 35.46 23.54
N VAL A 387 5.24 34.14 23.36
CA VAL A 387 4.90 33.46 22.11
C VAL A 387 3.40 33.53 21.84
N LEU A 388 2.55 33.27 22.85
CA LEU A 388 1.10 33.30 22.69
C LEU A 388 0.57 34.71 22.40
N ASN A 389 1.18 35.75 22.98
CA ASN A 389 0.82 37.14 22.69
C ASN A 389 1.23 37.59 21.29
N ASN A 390 2.30 37.03 20.75
CA ASN A 390 2.83 37.36 19.43
C ASN A 390 2.35 36.40 18.31
N GLN A 391 1.51 35.42 18.65
CA GLN A 391 0.96 34.45 17.72
C GLN A 391 0.07 35.14 16.68
N ARG A 392 0.45 35.06 15.39
CA ARG A 392 -0.16 35.83 14.29
C ARG A 392 -1.61 35.45 13.97
N ALA A 393 -2.05 34.22 14.23
CA ALA A 393 -3.42 33.81 14.01
C ALA A 393 -3.83 32.70 14.99
N PHE A 394 -4.84 32.99 15.81
CA PHE A 394 -5.67 31.94 16.39
C PHE A 394 -6.77 31.62 15.37
N PRO A 395 -7.10 30.35 15.12
CA PRO A 395 -8.11 30.00 14.14
C PRO A 395 -9.45 30.63 14.51
N GLU A 396 -10.07 31.34 13.58
CA GLU A 396 -11.42 31.88 13.74
C GLU A 396 -12.46 30.78 13.45
N PRO A 397 -13.65 30.82 14.10
CA PRO A 397 -14.70 29.85 13.79
C PRO A 397 -15.18 30.09 12.35
N GLN A 398 -15.02 29.08 11.49
CA GLN A 398 -15.61 29.09 10.15
C GLN A 398 -16.76 28.08 10.13
N ILE A 399 -17.99 28.58 10.18
CA ILE A 399 -19.16 27.76 9.87
C ILE A 399 -19.31 27.78 8.35
N VAL A 400 -18.95 26.67 7.70
CA VAL A 400 -19.30 26.45 6.30
C VAL A 400 -20.70 25.87 6.29
N VAL A 401 -21.72 26.73 6.17
CA VAL A 401 -23.08 26.27 5.88
C VAL A 401 -23.15 25.97 4.38
N SER A 402 -22.82 24.73 4.00
CA SER A 402 -23.13 24.24 2.66
C SER A 402 -24.61 23.83 2.63
N LYS A 403 -25.51 24.79 2.42
CA LYS A 403 -26.84 24.45 1.88
C LYS A 403 -26.68 24.16 0.39
N GLY A 404 -26.44 22.90 0.06
CA GLY A 404 -26.60 22.44 -1.32
C GLY A 404 -28.05 22.65 -1.74
N ARG A 405 -28.31 23.55 -2.70
CA ARG A 405 -29.55 23.49 -3.47
C ARG A 405 -29.43 22.31 -4.41
N PHE A 406 -30.30 21.32 -4.23
CA PHE A 406 -30.44 20.24 -5.20
C PHE A 406 -31.12 20.80 -6.44
N VAL A 407 -30.32 21.16 -7.44
CA VAL A 407 -30.86 21.64 -8.71
C VAL A 407 -31.10 20.43 -9.61
N ILE A 408 -32.30 19.82 -9.50
CA ILE A 408 -32.75 18.83 -10.48
C ILE A 408 -32.95 19.57 -11.80
N THR A 409 -32.34 19.06 -12.87
CA THR A 409 -32.48 19.62 -14.21
C THR A 409 -33.28 18.65 -15.08
N GLU A 410 -34.44 19.07 -15.57
CA GLU A 410 -35.26 18.36 -16.54
C GLU A 410 -34.83 18.68 -17.97
N PHE A 411 -34.60 17.64 -18.75
CA PHE A 411 -34.33 17.71 -20.18
C PHE A 411 -35.56 17.23 -20.94
N ALA A 412 -35.96 17.97 -21.97
CA ALA A 412 -36.96 17.56 -22.94
C ALA A 412 -36.38 17.67 -24.35
N LEU A 413 -36.21 16.54 -25.03
CA LEU A 413 -35.74 16.47 -26.41
C LEU A 413 -36.95 16.30 -27.32
N ARG A 414 -37.14 17.19 -28.28
CA ARG A 414 -38.26 17.17 -29.24
C ARG A 414 -37.73 17.17 -30.67
N LEU A 415 -38.25 16.26 -31.50
CA LEU A 415 -37.94 16.25 -32.93
C LEU A 415 -38.84 17.26 -33.65
N LEU A 416 -38.23 18.30 -34.22
CA LEU A 416 -38.94 19.37 -34.93
C LEU A 416 -39.17 19.00 -36.40
N GLU A 417 -38.10 18.64 -37.10
CA GLU A 417 -38.11 18.39 -38.54
C GLU A 417 -37.02 17.38 -38.93
N VAL A 418 -37.26 16.61 -39.98
CA VAL A 418 -36.25 15.77 -40.63
C VAL A 418 -36.15 16.20 -42.09
N LYS A 419 -34.93 16.44 -42.57
CA LYS A 419 -34.63 16.80 -43.96
C LYS A 419 -33.37 16.11 -44.41
N THR A 420 -33.43 15.33 -45.48
CA THR A 420 -32.24 14.86 -46.20
C THR A 420 -31.27 14.08 -45.30
N GLY A 421 -31.79 13.24 -44.40
CA GLY A 421 -30.99 12.47 -43.44
C GLY A 421 -30.43 13.26 -42.25
N LEU A 422 -30.85 14.52 -42.06
CA LEU A 422 -30.58 15.33 -40.88
C LEU A 422 -31.86 15.48 -40.05
N ALA A 423 -31.71 15.44 -38.73
CA ALA A 423 -32.81 15.64 -37.78
C ALA A 423 -32.59 16.88 -36.94
N GLN A 424 -33.56 17.80 -36.94
CA GLN A 424 -33.54 18.97 -36.07
C GLN A 424 -34.16 18.61 -34.72
N ILE A 425 -33.32 18.57 -33.69
CA ILE A 425 -33.75 18.23 -32.33
C ILE A 425 -33.67 19.49 -31.47
N GLU A 426 -34.80 19.88 -30.88
CA GLU A 426 -34.90 20.87 -29.82
C GLU A 426 -34.61 20.21 -28.48
N ILE A 427 -33.67 20.76 -27.73
CA ILE A 427 -33.32 20.36 -26.37
C ILE A 427 -33.74 21.51 -25.47
N ARG A 428 -34.75 21.27 -24.64
CA ARG A 428 -35.15 22.18 -23.58
C ARG A 428 -34.62 21.67 -22.25
N ILE A 429 -33.93 22.53 -21.52
CA ILE A 429 -33.32 22.25 -20.23
C ILE A 429 -33.98 23.19 -19.24
N THR A 430 -34.67 22.63 -18.24
CA THR A 430 -35.36 23.39 -17.19
C THR A 430 -34.78 22.98 -15.86
N ASP A 431 -34.23 23.92 -15.11
CA ASP A 431 -33.77 23.65 -13.76
C ASP A 431 -34.88 23.89 -12.73
N THR A 432 -34.69 23.36 -11.52
CA THR A 432 -35.64 23.50 -10.39
C THR A 432 -35.69 24.91 -9.81
N GLU A 433 -34.85 25.83 -10.29
CA GLU A 433 -34.91 27.25 -9.98
C GLU A 433 -35.75 28.03 -11.01
N GLY A 434 -36.27 27.35 -12.05
CA GLY A 434 -37.13 27.92 -13.08
C GLY A 434 -36.38 28.46 -14.30
N ASN A 435 -35.06 28.32 -14.36
CA ASN A 435 -34.29 28.74 -15.53
C ASN A 435 -34.47 27.73 -16.65
N THR A 436 -34.99 28.20 -17.78
CA THR A 436 -35.21 27.39 -18.97
C THR A 436 -34.27 27.84 -20.09
N SER A 437 -33.46 26.93 -20.61
CA SER A 437 -32.71 27.14 -21.85
C SER A 437 -33.20 26.19 -22.93
N THR A 438 -33.37 26.70 -24.15
CA THR A 438 -33.83 25.89 -25.29
C THR A 438 -32.83 26.07 -26.43
N SER A 439 -32.40 24.95 -27.02
CA SER A 439 -31.52 24.96 -28.19
C SER A 439 -32.00 23.96 -29.23
N ALA A 440 -32.14 24.39 -30.48
CA ALA A 440 -32.45 23.51 -31.60
C ALA A 440 -31.25 23.40 -32.53
N ARG A 441 -30.83 22.17 -32.84
CA ARG A 441 -29.68 21.91 -33.74
C ARG A 441 -29.99 20.75 -34.66
N TRP A 442 -29.30 20.73 -35.80
CA TRP A 442 -29.34 19.62 -36.76
C TRP A 442 -28.30 18.57 -36.40
N TYR A 443 -28.71 17.31 -36.40
CA TYR A 443 -27.89 16.15 -36.08
C TYR A 443 -27.96 15.12 -37.21
N LYS A 444 -26.85 14.41 -37.45
CA LYS A 444 -26.77 13.28 -38.39
C LYS A 444 -26.56 11.96 -37.66
N ALA A 445 -26.77 10.84 -38.34
CA ALA A 445 -26.42 9.52 -37.81
C ALA A 445 -24.92 9.46 -37.40
N GLY A 446 -24.67 8.91 -36.22
CA GLY A 446 -23.35 8.86 -35.56
C GLY A 446 -23.10 9.98 -34.55
N ASP A 447 -23.85 11.08 -34.57
CA ASP A 447 -23.60 12.23 -33.69
C ASP A 447 -23.96 11.96 -32.23
N ASN A 448 -23.08 12.38 -31.32
CA ASN A 448 -23.31 12.32 -29.88
C ASN A 448 -23.82 13.67 -29.36
N ILE A 449 -25.07 13.71 -28.89
CA ILE A 449 -25.73 14.94 -28.46
C ILE A 449 -25.00 15.61 -27.29
N ALA A 450 -24.47 14.83 -26.32
CA ALA A 450 -23.74 15.36 -25.17
C ALA A 450 -22.49 16.15 -25.57
N ARG A 451 -21.71 15.61 -26.50
CA ARG A 451 -20.48 16.24 -26.98
C ARG A 451 -20.76 17.52 -27.76
N ILE A 452 -21.82 17.53 -28.56
CA ILE A 452 -22.21 18.68 -29.39
C ILE A 452 -22.84 19.78 -28.54
N ALA A 453 -23.74 19.42 -27.62
CA ALA A 453 -24.36 20.34 -26.68
C ALA A 453 -23.41 20.81 -25.57
N LYS A 454 -22.22 20.17 -25.43
CA LYS A 454 -21.25 20.36 -24.34
C LYS A 454 -21.90 20.19 -22.96
N ASP A 455 -22.80 19.22 -22.85
CA ASP A 455 -23.49 18.89 -21.61
C ASP A 455 -23.37 17.40 -21.35
N ASP A 456 -22.51 17.06 -20.39
CA ASP A 456 -22.23 15.69 -19.98
C ASP A 456 -23.46 14.95 -19.44
N ARG A 457 -24.54 15.66 -19.10
CA ARG A 457 -25.81 15.07 -18.64
C ARG A 457 -26.63 14.45 -19.77
N LEU A 458 -26.35 14.80 -21.02
CA LEU A 458 -26.99 14.21 -22.21
C LEU A 458 -26.26 12.93 -22.69
N LYS A 459 -25.29 12.41 -21.93
CA LYS A 459 -24.52 11.21 -22.28
C LYS A 459 -25.46 10.00 -22.48
N GLY A 460 -25.30 9.34 -23.62
CA GLY A 460 -26.11 8.20 -24.06
C GLY A 460 -27.14 8.52 -25.14
N PHE A 461 -27.42 9.79 -25.46
CA PHE A 461 -28.22 10.16 -26.62
C PHE A 461 -27.34 10.30 -27.86
N GLN A 462 -27.02 9.16 -28.49
CA GLN A 462 -26.31 9.12 -29.77
C GLN A 462 -27.31 8.86 -30.89
N VAL A 463 -27.29 9.65 -31.96
CA VAL A 463 -28.17 9.42 -33.11
C VAL A 463 -27.70 8.16 -33.84
N VAL A 464 -28.46 7.08 -33.76
CA VAL A 464 -28.14 5.81 -34.43
C VAL A 464 -28.74 5.78 -35.83
N GLU A 465 -30.02 6.16 -35.95
CA GLU A 465 -30.77 6.09 -37.22
C GLU A 465 -31.73 7.28 -37.34
N ILE A 466 -31.89 7.82 -38.55
CA ILE A 466 -32.88 8.86 -38.89
C ILE A 466 -33.73 8.33 -40.05
N ARG A 467 -35.06 8.31 -39.88
CA ARG A 467 -36.01 7.93 -40.93
C ARG A 467 -36.91 9.10 -41.29
N GLU A 468 -36.91 9.46 -42.58
CA GLU A 468 -37.75 10.51 -43.14
C GLU A 468 -39.03 9.89 -43.71
N ALA A 469 -40.18 10.20 -43.10
CA ALA A 469 -41.48 9.62 -43.48
C ALA A 469 -42.61 10.64 -43.30
N GLY A 470 -42.37 11.90 -43.70
CA GLY A 470 -43.32 13.00 -43.52
C GLY A 470 -43.76 13.14 -42.06
N PRO A 471 -45.06 13.07 -41.73
CA PRO A 471 -45.57 13.19 -40.35
C PRO A 471 -45.16 12.03 -39.43
N HIS A 472 -44.56 10.97 -39.97
CA HIS A 472 -44.06 9.82 -39.22
C HIS A 472 -42.54 9.76 -39.12
N SER A 473 -41.85 10.87 -39.39
CA SER A 473 -40.39 10.93 -39.29
C SER A 473 -39.91 10.62 -37.86
N LEU A 474 -38.77 9.95 -37.77
CA LEU A 474 -38.29 9.26 -36.56
C LEU A 474 -36.77 9.40 -36.42
N VAL A 475 -36.30 9.59 -35.19
CA VAL A 475 -34.89 9.46 -34.81
C VAL A 475 -34.73 8.39 -33.74
N HIS A 476 -33.78 7.47 -33.91
CA HIS A 476 -33.46 6.43 -32.93
C HIS A 476 -32.15 6.74 -32.20
N PHE A 477 -32.14 6.62 -30.88
CA PHE A 477 -31.01 6.91 -29.99
C PHE A 477 -30.39 5.67 -29.31
N GLY A 478 -30.51 4.49 -29.93
CA GLY A 478 -30.05 3.22 -29.34
C GLY A 478 -30.84 2.86 -28.08
N ASP A 479 -30.15 2.58 -26.98
CA ASP A 479 -30.74 2.17 -25.69
C ASP A 479 -31.61 3.25 -25.04
N ARG A 480 -31.56 4.49 -25.53
CA ARG A 480 -32.40 5.61 -25.07
C ARG A 480 -33.73 5.74 -25.83
N GLY A 481 -34.04 4.80 -26.72
CA GLY A 481 -35.31 4.72 -27.42
C GLY A 481 -35.40 5.57 -28.68
N SER A 482 -36.62 5.85 -29.14
CA SER A 482 -36.93 6.50 -30.41
C SER A 482 -37.81 7.73 -30.22
N LEU A 483 -37.62 8.76 -31.05
CA LEU A 483 -38.34 10.04 -31.00
C LEU A 483 -39.02 10.31 -32.34
N ARG A 484 -40.35 10.37 -32.37
CA ARG A 484 -41.11 10.73 -33.58
C ARG A 484 -41.33 12.25 -33.67
N GLN A 485 -41.61 12.73 -34.87
CA GLN A 485 -41.84 14.15 -35.10
C GLN A 485 -43.03 14.64 -34.26
N GLY A 486 -42.81 15.66 -33.44
CA GLY A 486 -43.81 16.20 -32.51
C GLY A 486 -43.81 15.58 -31.11
N GLU A 487 -43.22 14.40 -30.90
CA GLU A 487 -43.04 13.76 -29.59
C GLU A 487 -41.85 14.36 -28.83
N SER A 488 -41.85 14.19 -27.50
CA SER A 488 -40.74 14.62 -26.65
C SER A 488 -40.30 13.53 -25.68
N ILE A 489 -39.00 13.26 -25.58
CA ILE A 489 -38.41 12.44 -24.52
C ILE A 489 -38.03 13.36 -23.36
N LYS A 490 -38.51 13.04 -22.16
CA LYS A 490 -38.20 13.78 -20.93
C LYS A 490 -37.39 12.92 -19.97
N PHE A 491 -36.36 13.50 -19.37
CA PHE A 491 -35.62 12.87 -18.28
C PHE A 491 -34.98 13.91 -17.36
N SER A 492 -34.77 13.56 -16.10
CA SER A 492 -34.15 14.43 -15.10
C SER A 492 -32.72 13.99 -14.78
N SER A 493 -31.84 14.94 -14.50
CA SER A 493 -30.47 14.69 -14.06
C SER A 493 -30.13 15.50 -12.81
N GLU A 494 -29.47 14.86 -11.85
CA GLU A 494 -29.01 15.45 -10.58
C GLU A 494 -27.54 15.92 -10.64
N LYS A 495 -26.79 15.56 -11.70
CA LYS A 495 -25.36 15.88 -11.83
C LYS A 495 -25.16 17.31 -12.35
N GLY A 496 -25.26 18.30 -11.46
CA GLY A 496 -25.02 19.72 -11.77
C GLY A 496 -24.67 20.57 -10.55
N GLN A 497 -23.85 20.05 -9.63
CA GLN A 497 -23.46 20.77 -8.42
C GLN A 497 -22.57 21.98 -8.76
N VAL A 498 -23.12 23.18 -8.72
CA VAL A 498 -22.32 24.38 -8.45
C VAL A 498 -22.33 24.55 -6.93
N THR A 499 -21.26 24.10 -6.28
CA THR A 499 -21.01 24.51 -4.90
C THR A 499 -20.40 25.90 -4.96
N ASP A 500 -21.20 26.91 -4.65
CA ASP A 500 -20.67 28.23 -4.32
C ASP A 500 -20.59 28.31 -2.80
N PRO A 501 -19.42 28.01 -2.17
CA PRO A 501 -19.27 28.14 -0.74
C PRO A 501 -19.29 29.62 -0.38
N ARG A 502 -20.49 30.17 -0.14
CA ARG A 502 -20.59 31.41 0.64
C ARG A 502 -20.25 31.08 2.09
N SER A 503 -19.01 31.36 2.47
CA SER A 503 -18.63 31.49 3.88
C SER A 503 -19.41 32.66 4.47
N VAL A 504 -20.48 32.36 5.20
CA VAL A 504 -21.12 33.36 6.04
C VAL A 504 -20.36 33.35 7.36
N GLN A 505 -19.63 34.44 7.64
CA GLN A 505 -19.23 34.73 9.01
C GLN A 505 -20.50 35.02 9.79
N GLU A 506 -20.99 34.06 10.57
CA GLU A 506 -22.02 34.38 11.57
C GLU A 506 -21.47 35.41 12.55
N ALA A 507 -22.37 36.28 13.02
CA ALA A 507 -22.06 37.25 14.06
C ALA A 507 -21.45 36.53 15.29
N PRO A 508 -20.54 37.18 16.04
CA PRO A 508 -19.76 36.53 17.09
C PRO A 508 -20.66 35.98 18.21
N THR A 509 -20.99 34.70 18.13
CA THR A 509 -21.65 33.97 19.22
C THR A 509 -20.57 33.41 20.15
N THR A 510 -20.66 33.76 21.43
CA THR A 510 -19.80 33.20 22.48
C THR A 510 -20.15 31.73 22.71
N TYR A 511 -19.17 30.83 22.56
CA TYR A 511 -19.35 29.41 22.80
C TYR A 511 -19.12 29.06 24.28
N PRO A 512 -19.76 27.99 24.80
CA PRO A 512 -19.49 27.51 26.15
C PRO A 512 -18.03 27.08 26.27
N VAL A 513 -17.35 27.63 27.28
CA VAL A 513 -15.93 27.38 27.55
C VAL A 513 -15.78 26.10 28.36
N PHE A 514 -15.07 25.12 27.81
CA PHE A 514 -14.64 23.93 28.55
C PHE A 514 -13.46 24.27 29.48
N ASP A 515 -13.13 23.35 30.39
CA ASP A 515 -11.99 23.51 31.33
C ASP A 515 -10.64 23.45 30.59
N LEU A 516 -10.27 24.55 29.91
CA LEU A 516 -8.99 24.71 29.22
C LEU A 516 -7.82 24.47 30.17
N ILE A 517 -7.88 25.08 31.36
CA ILE A 517 -6.81 25.02 32.34
C ILE A 517 -6.58 23.57 32.79
N GLY A 518 -7.66 22.85 33.08
CA GLY A 518 -7.60 21.43 33.44
C GLY A 518 -7.10 20.55 32.31
N ARG A 519 -7.63 20.74 31.09
CA ARG A 519 -7.19 19.99 29.91
C ARG A 519 -5.70 20.20 29.66
N THR A 520 -5.24 21.45 29.62
CA THR A 520 -3.83 21.75 29.39
C THR A 520 -2.94 21.26 30.53
N ALA A 521 -3.36 21.37 31.80
CA ALA A 521 -2.62 20.82 32.93
C ALA A 521 -2.49 19.28 32.84
N ASN A 522 -3.56 18.58 32.47
CA ASN A 522 -3.55 17.13 32.33
C ASN A 522 -2.65 16.65 31.19
N GLU A 523 -2.71 17.32 30.04
CA GLU A 523 -1.92 16.95 28.86
C GLU A 523 -0.43 17.31 29.00
N THR A 524 -0.11 18.43 29.64
CA THR A 524 1.29 18.89 29.83
C THR A 524 1.93 18.43 31.13
N ARG A 525 1.13 17.87 32.06
CA ARG A 525 1.52 17.55 33.45
C ARG A 525 2.00 18.76 34.27
N LEU A 526 1.75 19.98 33.81
CA LEU A 526 1.96 21.19 34.61
C LEU A 526 0.85 21.35 35.65
N THR A 527 1.14 22.08 36.73
CA THR A 527 0.10 22.38 37.73
C THR A 527 -0.96 23.30 37.14
N ARG A 528 -2.21 23.17 37.57
CA ARG A 528 -3.29 24.12 37.20
C ARG A 528 -2.90 25.56 37.52
N GLY A 529 -2.15 25.78 38.61
CA GLY A 529 -1.64 27.09 39.00
C GLY A 529 -0.70 27.69 37.94
N THR A 530 0.26 26.90 37.44
CA THR A 530 1.17 27.34 36.37
C THR A 530 0.42 27.68 35.08
N VAL A 531 -0.49 26.81 34.64
CA VAL A 531 -1.28 27.05 33.42
C VAL A 531 -2.17 28.29 33.56
N MET A 532 -2.77 28.49 34.74
CA MET A 532 -3.55 29.68 35.07
C MET A 532 -2.69 30.95 35.01
N ARG A 533 -1.44 30.91 35.50
CA ARG A 533 -0.51 32.04 35.40
C ARG A 533 -0.21 32.41 33.96
N ILE A 534 0.01 31.41 33.09
CA ILE A 534 0.21 31.63 31.65
C ILE A 534 -1.01 32.31 31.05
N PHE A 535 -2.21 31.76 31.29
CA PHE A 535 -3.45 32.32 30.76
C PHE A 535 -3.70 33.76 31.24
N LYS A 536 -3.49 34.05 32.53
CA LYS A 536 -3.63 35.39 33.11
C LYS A 536 -2.62 36.41 32.56
N GLY A 537 -1.44 35.95 32.17
CA GLY A 537 -0.39 36.80 31.59
C GLY A 537 -0.62 37.16 30.11
N LEU A 538 -1.57 36.49 29.43
CA LEU A 538 -1.96 36.85 28.07
C LEU A 538 -2.61 38.24 28.04
N ARG A 539 -2.40 38.99 26.95
CA ARG A 539 -3.10 40.25 26.73
C ARG A 539 -4.61 39.99 26.60
N ARG A 540 -5.42 40.99 26.97
CA ARG A 540 -6.89 40.88 26.93
C ARG A 540 -7.41 40.53 25.55
N ASP A 541 -6.86 41.12 24.49
CA ASP A 541 -7.22 40.84 23.10
C ASP A 541 -6.99 39.37 22.70
N VAL A 542 -6.00 38.71 23.32
CA VAL A 542 -5.69 37.30 23.09
C VAL A 542 -6.60 36.40 23.93
N GLN A 543 -6.84 36.75 25.19
CA GLN A 543 -7.79 36.04 26.06
C GLN A 543 -9.20 36.00 25.46
N GLU A 544 -9.65 37.11 24.87
CA GLU A 544 -10.97 37.22 24.25
C GLU A 544 -11.16 36.26 23.06
N LYS A 545 -10.08 35.86 22.38
CA LYS A 545 -10.13 34.88 21.28
C LYS A 545 -10.62 33.52 21.73
N MET A 546 -10.44 33.18 23.01
CA MET A 546 -10.97 31.96 23.60
C MET A 546 -12.49 31.87 23.50
N PHE A 547 -13.20 32.98 23.71
CA PHE A 547 -14.67 32.98 23.65
C PHE A 547 -15.21 32.93 22.22
N ARG A 548 -14.39 33.30 21.23
CA ARG A 548 -14.74 33.26 19.81
C ARG A 548 -14.57 31.86 19.23
N ASN A 549 -13.46 31.17 19.54
CA ASN A 549 -13.23 29.79 19.14
C ASN A 549 -12.50 29.01 20.26
N PRO A 550 -13.23 28.45 21.23
CA PRO A 550 -12.62 27.79 22.39
C PRO A 550 -11.70 26.62 22.01
N GLU A 551 -12.12 25.76 21.09
CA GLU A 551 -11.32 24.59 20.66
C GLU A 551 -10.08 25.01 19.87
N GLY A 552 -10.24 25.95 18.95
CA GLY A 552 -9.14 26.48 18.16
C GLY A 552 -8.11 27.22 19.03
N PHE A 553 -8.57 28.00 19.99
CA PHE A 553 -7.72 28.64 20.99
C PHE A 553 -6.99 27.61 21.83
N ALA A 554 -7.70 26.59 22.33
CA ALA A 554 -7.11 25.54 23.15
C ALA A 554 -6.02 24.77 22.40
N GLY A 555 -6.24 24.43 21.13
CA GLY A 555 -5.25 23.74 20.32
C GLY A 555 -3.94 24.53 20.19
N VAL A 556 -4.04 25.84 19.93
CA VAL A 556 -2.87 26.71 19.86
C VAL A 556 -2.23 26.88 21.25
N PHE A 557 -3.03 27.18 22.27
CA PHE A 557 -2.56 27.40 23.64
C PHE A 557 -1.80 26.19 24.19
N LEU A 558 -2.42 25.01 24.12
CA LEU A 558 -1.83 23.74 24.52
C LEU A 558 -0.61 23.39 23.67
N GLY A 559 -0.71 23.53 22.35
CA GLY A 559 0.38 23.23 21.42
C GLY A 559 1.62 24.04 21.77
N THR A 560 1.49 25.35 21.90
CA THR A 560 2.60 26.25 22.25
C THR A 560 3.22 25.90 23.60
N ILE A 561 2.41 25.69 24.65
CA ILE A 561 2.94 25.31 25.97
C ILE A 561 3.69 23.98 25.90
N ARG A 562 3.15 22.99 25.19
CA ARG A 562 3.77 21.68 25.03
C ARG A 562 5.11 21.78 24.30
N GLU A 563 5.19 22.54 23.22
CA GLU A 563 6.43 22.74 22.46
C GLU A 563 7.51 23.42 23.30
N LEU A 564 7.17 24.53 23.98
CA LEU A 564 8.11 25.25 24.83
C LEU A 564 8.56 24.42 26.04
N LEU A 565 7.64 23.68 26.66
CA LEU A 565 7.98 22.74 27.74
C LEU A 565 8.93 21.65 27.24
N ALA A 566 8.71 21.11 26.04
CA ALA A 566 9.59 20.11 25.44
C ALA A 566 11.00 20.67 25.19
N ASP A 567 11.12 21.90 24.68
CA ASP A 567 12.41 22.59 24.53
C ASP A 567 13.12 22.80 25.87
N HIS A 568 12.36 23.21 26.89
CA HIS A 568 12.87 23.42 28.24
C HIS A 568 13.40 22.14 28.87
N ILE A 569 12.69 21.03 28.65
CA ILE A 569 13.07 19.70 29.12
C ILE A 569 14.33 19.21 28.40
N ALA A 570 14.35 19.25 27.06
CA ALA A 570 15.51 18.76 26.29
C ALA A 570 16.80 19.53 26.66
N THR A 571 16.70 20.85 26.84
CA THR A 571 17.86 21.68 27.18
C THR A 571 18.38 21.47 28.61
N ARG A 572 17.57 21.00 29.55
CA ARG A 572 17.94 20.88 30.98
C ARG A 572 17.81 19.48 31.57
N ILE A 573 17.48 18.49 30.75
CA ILE A 573 17.55 17.10 31.17
C ILE A 573 18.99 16.73 31.51
N GLU A 574 19.15 15.95 32.58
CA GLU A 574 20.41 15.37 33.01
C GLU A 574 20.23 13.86 33.13
N TYR A 575 21.22 13.10 32.67
CA TYR A 575 21.20 11.64 32.72
C TYR A 575 22.21 11.13 33.74
N THR A 576 21.82 10.11 34.49
CA THR A 576 22.68 9.40 35.45
C THR A 576 22.62 7.91 35.17
N LEU A 577 23.77 7.25 35.21
CA LEU A 577 23.84 5.81 35.05
C LEU A 577 23.19 5.11 36.25
N THR A 578 22.52 4.00 35.97
CA THR A 578 22.04 3.08 36.99
C THR A 578 22.88 1.80 36.96
N ASP A 579 22.80 1.01 38.03
CA ASP A 579 23.41 -0.33 38.08
C ASP A 579 22.62 -1.35 37.24
N ASP A 580 21.40 -1.00 36.83
CA ASP A 580 20.56 -1.81 35.95
C ASP A 580 21.01 -1.73 34.48
N SER A 581 20.72 -2.78 33.72
CA SER A 581 20.86 -2.83 32.26
C SER A 581 19.50 -3.01 31.60
N LEU A 582 19.36 -2.46 30.39
CA LEU A 582 18.23 -2.74 29.52
C LEU A 582 18.24 -4.22 29.14
N GLU A 583 17.08 -4.89 29.21
CA GLU A 583 16.91 -6.31 28.91
C GLU A 583 16.87 -6.58 27.39
N TYR A 584 17.90 -6.12 26.69
CA TYR A 584 18.08 -6.41 25.28
C TYR A 584 18.96 -7.64 25.10
N LEU A 585 18.34 -8.78 24.80
CA LEU A 585 19.08 -9.98 24.39
C LEU A 585 19.80 -9.69 23.07
N PRO A 586 21.15 -9.72 23.01
CA PRO A 586 21.90 -9.37 21.80
C PRO A 586 21.49 -10.20 20.58
N GLU A 587 21.18 -11.48 20.79
CA GLU A 587 20.69 -12.40 19.75
C GLU A 587 19.31 -12.01 19.19
N SER A 588 18.46 -11.39 20.01
CA SER A 588 17.15 -10.90 19.55
C SER A 588 17.27 -9.58 18.80
N ILE A 589 18.22 -8.73 19.19
CA ILE A 589 18.45 -7.42 18.55
C ILE A 589 19.21 -7.57 17.24
N PHE A 590 20.18 -8.47 17.20
CA PHE A 590 21.00 -8.77 16.03
C PHE A 590 20.83 -10.23 15.63
N PRO A 591 19.72 -10.65 15.01
CA PRO A 591 19.52 -12.04 14.61
C PRO A 591 20.55 -12.49 13.54
N PRO A 592 20.87 -13.79 13.45
CA PRO A 592 21.83 -14.31 12.47
C PRO A 592 21.51 -13.95 11.02
N THR A 593 20.23 -13.84 10.67
CA THR A 593 19.78 -13.32 9.38
C THR A 593 18.71 -12.25 9.55
N LYS A 594 18.73 -11.24 8.67
CA LYS A 594 17.76 -10.14 8.67
C LYS A 594 17.25 -9.86 7.27
N ARG A 595 15.94 -9.71 7.13
CA ARG A 595 15.28 -9.27 5.89
C ARG A 595 14.93 -7.79 5.98
N PHE A 596 15.12 -7.10 4.87
CA PHE A 596 14.88 -5.67 4.77
C PHE A 596 13.81 -5.38 3.70
N PRO A 597 12.55 -5.17 4.12
CA PRO A 597 11.37 -5.23 3.25
C PRO A 597 11.13 -3.95 2.43
N GLN A 598 11.98 -2.93 2.53
CA GLN A 598 11.73 -1.62 1.90
C GLN A 598 12.94 -0.76 1.53
N LYS A 599 14.13 -1.13 2.01
CA LYS A 599 15.29 -0.24 2.02
C LYS A 599 16.38 -0.85 1.17
N GLU A 600 17.17 0.01 0.54
CA GLU A 600 18.24 -0.46 -0.33
C GLU A 600 19.26 -1.19 0.55
N LEU A 601 19.71 -2.33 0.06
CA LEU A 601 20.82 -3.06 0.65
C LEU A 601 22.07 -2.70 -0.13
N ILE A 602 23.11 -2.40 0.61
CA ILE A 602 24.44 -2.18 0.07
C ILE A 602 25.39 -3.14 0.77
N GLU A 603 26.42 -3.56 0.04
CA GLU A 603 27.43 -4.45 0.58
C GLU A 603 28.18 -3.75 1.73
N GLY A 604 28.25 -4.44 2.86
CA GLY A 604 29.06 -4.03 4.00
C GLY A 604 30.50 -4.48 3.82
N ALA A 605 31.45 -3.65 4.26
CA ALA A 605 32.85 -4.07 4.37
C ALA A 605 33.03 -5.24 5.37
N PRO A 606 34.19 -5.92 5.39
CA PRO A 606 34.45 -7.04 6.29
C PRO A 606 34.25 -6.74 7.79
N TRP A 607 34.36 -5.47 8.19
CA TRP A 607 34.13 -4.96 9.55
C TRP A 607 32.69 -4.44 9.79
N SER A 608 31.78 -4.66 8.85
CA SER A 608 30.34 -4.50 9.06
C SER A 608 29.77 -5.70 9.82
N LEU A 609 28.90 -5.46 10.80
CA LEU A 609 28.25 -6.54 11.55
C LEU A 609 27.38 -7.45 10.66
N TYR A 610 26.89 -6.94 9.53
CA TYR A 610 26.18 -7.71 8.51
C TYR A 610 26.85 -7.53 7.15
N ASP A 611 26.86 -8.58 6.34
CA ASP A 611 27.35 -8.55 4.96
C ASP A 611 26.58 -7.56 4.06
N GLN A 612 25.33 -7.26 4.42
CA GLN A 612 24.47 -6.29 3.75
C GLN A 612 23.95 -5.28 4.77
N VAL A 613 24.14 -4.00 4.47
CA VAL A 613 23.74 -2.86 5.30
C VAL A 613 22.49 -2.22 4.72
N GLN A 614 21.48 -2.01 5.58
CA GLN A 614 20.24 -1.33 5.21
C GLN A 614 20.41 0.19 5.20
N ILE A 615 20.06 0.84 4.11
CA ILE A 615 20.08 2.31 3.98
C ILE A 615 18.69 2.90 3.68
N ASP A 616 18.40 4.04 4.30
CA ASP A 616 17.07 4.68 4.24
C ASP A 616 17.09 5.98 3.45
N SER A 617 18.28 6.47 3.13
CA SER A 617 18.52 7.73 2.44
C SER A 617 19.83 7.72 1.67
N ASP A 618 19.96 8.60 0.68
CA ASP A 618 21.22 8.79 -0.06
C ASP A 618 22.38 9.25 0.85
N VAL A 619 22.05 9.90 1.97
CA VAL A 619 23.04 10.36 2.95
C VAL A 619 23.68 9.17 3.66
N GLU A 620 22.86 8.21 4.08
CA GLU A 620 23.32 6.95 4.66
C GLU A 620 24.10 6.12 3.66
N ARG A 621 23.61 6.02 2.42
CA ARG A 621 24.33 5.37 1.30
C ARG A 621 25.76 5.90 1.20
N ARG A 622 25.90 7.23 1.07
CA ARG A 622 27.21 7.87 0.94
C ARG A 622 28.08 7.66 2.18
N PHE A 623 27.48 7.65 3.37
CA PHE A 623 28.22 7.43 4.61
C PHE A 623 28.79 6.01 4.67
N VAL A 624 27.99 5.00 4.33
CA VAL A 624 28.47 3.61 4.32
C VAL A 624 29.51 3.43 3.21
N GLU A 625 29.19 3.76 1.96
CA GLU A 625 30.05 3.51 0.81
C GLU A 625 31.38 4.30 0.87
N ASN A 626 31.35 5.58 1.28
CA ASN A 626 32.54 6.45 1.19
C ASN A 626 33.26 6.71 2.51
N ARG A 627 32.69 6.26 3.65
CA ARG A 627 33.28 6.48 4.98
C ARG A 627 33.42 5.19 5.76
N LEU A 628 32.34 4.45 5.99
CA LEU A 628 32.43 3.23 6.80
C LEU A 628 33.14 2.10 6.06
N ASN A 629 32.87 1.87 4.78
CA ASN A 629 33.47 0.78 4.01
C ASN A 629 34.93 1.04 3.62
N GLU A 630 35.36 2.29 3.60
CA GLU A 630 36.72 2.69 3.21
C GLU A 630 37.66 2.89 4.43
N ASP A 631 37.12 2.96 5.65
CA ASP A 631 37.92 3.24 6.84
C ASP A 631 38.40 1.95 7.53
N ALA A 632 39.61 1.52 7.15
CA ALA A 632 40.29 0.36 7.72
C ALA A 632 40.62 0.47 9.22
N GLN A 633 40.41 1.63 9.86
CA GLN A 633 40.55 1.77 11.33
C GLN A 633 39.30 1.31 12.08
N ILE A 634 38.19 1.04 11.38
CA ILE A 634 36.98 0.53 12.00
C ILE A 634 37.19 -0.93 12.40
N ILE A 635 36.85 -1.22 13.66
CA ILE A 635 36.85 -2.57 14.22
C ILE A 635 35.50 -3.24 13.93
N CYS A 636 34.40 -2.51 14.17
CA CYS A 636 33.05 -2.97 13.90
C CYS A 636 32.13 -1.77 13.72
N TYR A 637 31.24 -1.81 12.74
CA TYR A 637 30.08 -0.92 12.69
C TYR A 637 28.78 -1.69 12.48
N PHE A 638 27.69 -1.10 12.93
CA PHE A 638 26.34 -1.59 12.68
C PHE A 638 25.34 -0.44 12.59
N LYS A 639 24.26 -0.68 11.87
CA LYS A 639 23.06 0.16 11.95
C LYS A 639 22.24 -0.30 13.15
N PHE A 640 21.81 0.65 13.99
CA PHE A 640 20.98 0.31 15.14
C PHE A 640 19.67 -0.33 14.69
N PRO A 641 19.27 -1.47 15.29
CA PRO A 641 17.98 -2.06 15.01
C PRO A 641 16.84 -1.22 15.57
N ASN A 642 15.69 -1.21 14.89
CA ASN A 642 14.52 -0.44 15.31
C ASN A 642 14.03 -0.76 16.74
N LEU A 643 14.26 -1.99 17.21
CA LEU A 643 13.92 -2.47 18.55
C LEU A 643 14.71 -1.75 19.66
N PHE A 644 15.92 -1.30 19.36
CA PHE A 644 16.74 -0.55 20.31
C PHE A 644 16.19 0.87 20.44
N LYS A 645 15.76 1.24 21.65
CA LYS A 645 15.22 2.59 21.93
C LYS A 645 15.93 3.20 23.13
N VAL A 646 16.46 4.40 22.93
CA VAL A 646 16.84 5.29 24.02
C VAL A 646 15.55 5.85 24.62
N LEU A 647 15.33 5.56 25.89
CA LEU A 647 14.17 6.05 26.63
C LEU A 647 14.35 7.54 26.94
N MET A 648 13.43 8.33 26.44
CA MET A 648 13.37 9.77 26.67
C MET A 648 12.04 10.13 27.33
N PRO A 649 11.92 11.32 27.96
CA PRO A 649 10.64 11.76 28.50
C PRO A 649 9.55 11.70 27.42
N ARG A 650 8.33 11.31 27.81
CA ARG A 650 7.20 11.09 26.88
C ARG A 650 6.92 12.28 25.95
N ILE A 651 7.19 13.51 26.42
CA ILE A 651 7.01 14.74 25.65
C ILE A 651 8.04 14.94 24.52
N ILE A 652 9.20 14.28 24.61
CA ILE A 652 10.25 14.24 23.56
C ILE A 652 10.08 12.99 22.68
N GLY A 653 9.63 11.90 23.28
CA GLY A 653 9.43 10.61 22.61
C GLY A 653 10.73 9.84 22.41
N ASN A 654 10.60 8.52 22.32
CA ASN A 654 11.74 7.61 22.21
C ASN A 654 12.58 7.89 20.95
N TYR A 655 13.86 7.56 21.04
CA TYR A 655 14.84 7.78 20.01
C TYR A 655 15.56 6.48 19.65
N ASN A 656 15.82 6.30 18.35
CA ASN A 656 16.62 5.21 17.80
C ASN A 656 17.73 5.89 17.00
N PRO A 657 19.01 5.74 17.37
CA PRO A 657 20.11 6.32 16.61
C PRO A 657 20.30 5.60 15.28
N ASP A 658 21.09 6.16 14.37
CA ASP A 658 21.37 5.49 13.09
C ASP A 658 22.52 4.48 13.20
N TRP A 659 23.72 4.90 13.63
CA TRP A 659 24.95 4.11 13.52
C TRP A 659 25.69 3.94 14.85
N GLY A 660 26.09 2.71 15.15
CA GLY A 660 27.09 2.39 16.19
C GLY A 660 28.41 2.01 15.53
N VAL A 661 29.51 2.62 15.93
CA VAL A 661 30.83 2.39 15.33
C VAL A 661 31.91 2.31 16.40
N ILE A 662 32.72 1.25 16.32
CA ILE A 662 33.94 1.07 17.10
C ILE A 662 35.11 1.24 16.15
N ARG A 663 36.00 2.19 16.43
CA ARG A 663 37.10 2.57 15.55
C ARG A 663 38.36 2.86 16.36
N TRP A 664 39.53 2.56 15.84
CA TRP A 664 40.76 3.14 16.40
C TRP A 664 40.79 4.65 16.18
N ASP A 665 41.50 5.40 17.02
CA ASP A 665 41.84 6.79 16.73
C ASP A 665 42.88 6.87 15.60
N GLY A 666 43.11 8.08 15.07
CA GLY A 666 44.02 8.29 13.94
C GLY A 666 45.45 7.76 14.15
N GLU A 667 45.88 7.58 15.40
CA GLU A 667 47.20 7.07 15.79
C GLU A 667 47.19 5.56 16.12
N GLY A 668 46.04 4.89 16.15
CA GLY A 668 45.92 3.47 16.50
C GLY A 668 46.11 3.15 17.98
N LYS A 669 45.99 4.14 18.87
CA LYS A 669 46.29 4.03 20.31
C LYS A 669 45.06 3.88 21.17
N LEU A 670 43.93 4.47 20.77
CA LEU A 670 42.70 4.49 21.56
C LEU A 670 41.55 3.92 20.74
N LYS A 671 40.69 3.11 21.39
CA LYS A 671 39.42 2.69 20.81
C LYS A 671 38.38 3.78 21.07
N LEU A 672 37.75 4.23 19.99
CA LEU A 672 36.67 5.20 19.98
C LEU A 672 35.35 4.46 19.82
N GLU A 673 34.42 4.71 20.74
CA GLU A 673 33.05 4.25 20.66
C GLU A 673 32.15 5.41 20.26
N LEU A 674 31.51 5.25 19.11
CA LEU A 674 30.87 6.33 18.40
C LEU A 674 29.41 5.96 18.12
N VAL A 675 28.52 6.92 18.37
CA VAL A 675 27.17 6.91 17.82
C VAL A 675 27.06 8.06 16.83
N ARG A 676 26.63 7.77 15.60
CA ARG A 676 26.50 8.77 14.53
C ARG A 676 25.07 8.80 14.02
N GLU A 677 24.55 10.01 13.86
CA GLU A 677 23.22 10.28 13.33
C GLU A 677 23.37 10.94 11.95
N THR A 678 22.87 10.31 10.91
CA THR A 678 22.93 10.82 9.53
C THR A 678 21.80 11.81 9.25
N LYS A 679 22.15 13.02 8.78
CA LYS A 679 21.18 14.09 8.46
C LYS A 679 21.48 14.72 7.10
N GLY A 680 20.46 14.81 6.24
CA GLY A 680 20.58 15.39 4.90
C GLY A 680 20.58 16.92 4.82
N ALA A 681 20.18 17.63 5.88
CA ALA A 681 20.15 19.09 5.90
C ALA A 681 21.29 19.67 6.75
N ALA A 682 22.13 20.50 6.12
CA ALA A 682 23.35 21.08 6.65
C ALA A 682 23.19 22.07 7.83
N ASN A 683 21.98 22.35 8.31
CA ASN A 683 21.77 23.43 9.27
C ASN A 683 20.80 23.02 10.38
N PRO A 684 21.22 23.02 11.67
CA PRO A 684 20.33 22.78 12.81
C PRO A 684 19.14 23.76 12.87
N ASN A 685 19.25 24.91 12.20
CA ASN A 685 18.20 25.92 12.06
C ASN A 685 17.25 25.66 10.86
N LEU A 686 17.55 24.68 9.99
CA LEU A 686 16.71 24.26 8.85
C LEU A 686 16.02 22.91 9.09
N LEU A 687 16.15 22.31 10.29
CA LEU A 687 15.37 21.14 10.67
C LEU A 687 13.88 21.52 10.61
N GLN A 688 13.15 20.94 9.66
CA GLN A 688 11.74 21.24 9.38
C GLN A 688 10.80 20.95 10.56
N TYR A 689 11.28 20.28 11.63
CA TYR A 689 10.46 19.88 12.78
C TYR A 689 11.23 20.07 14.11
N PRO A 690 10.77 20.96 15.03
CA PRO A 690 11.38 21.21 16.35
C PRO A 690 11.67 19.96 17.19
N HIS A 691 10.88 18.92 16.98
CA HIS A 691 10.96 17.64 17.68
C HIS A 691 12.28 16.88 17.43
N GLU A 692 12.83 16.95 16.22
CA GLU A 692 14.07 16.24 15.85
C GLU A 692 15.30 16.83 16.57
N LYS A 693 15.35 18.17 16.65
CA LYS A 693 16.40 18.89 17.38
C LYS A 693 16.43 18.49 18.86
N ARG A 694 15.27 18.37 19.50
CA ARG A 694 15.17 17.96 20.92
C ARG A 694 15.71 16.56 21.16
N LYS A 695 15.43 15.63 20.24
CA LYS A 695 15.96 14.26 20.32
C LYS A 695 17.48 14.23 20.23
N ILE A 696 18.07 14.99 19.30
CA ILE A 696 19.53 15.10 19.15
C ILE A 696 20.16 15.63 20.43
N VAL A 697 19.60 16.69 21.03
CA VAL A 697 20.11 17.27 22.29
C VAL A 697 20.03 16.26 23.44
N CYS A 698 18.90 15.55 23.58
CA CYS A 698 18.74 14.51 24.60
C CYS A 698 19.71 13.34 24.37
N ALA A 699 19.86 12.89 23.12
CA ALA A 699 20.75 11.80 22.74
C ALA A 699 22.21 12.15 23.06
N GLN A 700 22.64 13.37 22.75
CA GLN A 700 23.99 13.83 23.06
C GLN A 700 24.30 13.74 24.56
N LYS A 701 23.34 14.11 25.41
CA LYS A 701 23.51 14.02 26.87
C LYS A 701 23.44 12.59 27.39
N HIS A 702 22.53 11.78 26.84
CA HIS A 702 22.39 10.36 27.21
C HIS A 702 23.66 9.57 26.89
N PHE A 703 24.14 9.62 25.64
CA PHE A 703 25.37 8.93 25.24
C PHE A 703 26.61 9.53 25.91
N GLY A 704 26.62 10.84 26.16
CA GLY A 704 27.67 11.48 26.96
C GLY A 704 27.77 10.92 28.38
N ALA A 705 26.63 10.65 29.04
CA ALA A 705 26.62 9.99 30.35
C ALA A 705 27.15 8.54 30.29
N LEU A 706 26.96 7.85 29.16
CA LEU A 706 27.51 6.52 28.90
C LEU A 706 29.01 6.55 28.51
N GLY A 707 29.62 7.73 28.35
CA GLY A 707 30.98 7.85 27.82
C GLY A 707 31.12 7.54 26.33
N VAL A 708 30.00 7.47 25.60
CA VAL A 708 29.94 7.19 24.16
C VAL A 708 29.83 8.50 23.38
N ARG A 709 30.67 8.66 22.35
CA ARG A 709 30.72 9.91 21.59
C ARG A 709 29.57 9.97 20.59
N TYR A 710 28.60 10.84 20.81
CA TYR A 710 27.47 11.05 19.92
C TYR A 710 27.64 12.29 19.03
N ARG A 711 27.38 12.17 17.72
CA ARG A 711 27.42 13.32 16.80
C ARG A 711 26.49 13.17 15.59
N PRO A 712 25.71 14.21 15.23
CA PRO A 712 25.06 14.26 13.92
C PRO A 712 26.07 14.56 12.80
N ILE A 713 25.91 13.95 11.63
CA ILE A 713 26.81 14.03 10.47
C ILE A 713 26.05 14.14 9.15
N ARG A 714 26.67 14.73 8.14
CA ARG A 714 26.12 14.87 6.77
C ARG A 714 26.42 13.71 5.81
N GLY A 715 27.18 12.73 6.28
CA GLY A 715 27.56 11.51 5.54
C GLY A 715 28.79 11.64 4.63
N ASP A 716 29.22 12.86 4.29
CA ASP A 716 30.39 13.13 3.43
C ASP A 716 31.58 13.76 4.17
N GLU A 717 31.44 14.04 5.47
CA GLU A 717 32.49 14.66 6.29
C GLU A 717 33.72 13.75 6.41
N LEU A 718 34.93 14.30 6.25
CA LEU A 718 36.19 13.54 6.41
C LEU A 718 36.48 13.22 7.88
N GLY A 719 36.37 14.22 8.76
CA GLY A 719 36.50 14.07 10.22
C GLY A 719 35.21 13.59 10.88
N TRP A 720 34.49 12.64 10.27
CA TRP A 720 33.21 12.14 10.80
C TRP A 720 33.35 11.48 12.18
N TRP A 721 34.52 10.90 12.46
CA TRP A 721 34.85 10.24 13.72
C TRP A 721 35.34 11.20 14.82
N GLU A 722 35.81 12.39 14.45
CA GLU A 722 36.36 13.39 15.38
C GLU A 722 35.28 13.93 16.35
N GLY A 723 35.70 14.46 17.50
CA GLY A 723 34.80 15.00 18.53
C GLY A 723 35.11 14.47 19.91
#